data_AF-A0A099KBT8-F1
#
_entry.id   AF-A0A099KBT8-F1
#
_cell.length_a   1.000
_cell.length_b   1.000
_cell.length_c   1.000
_cell.angle_alpha   90.00
_cell.angle_beta   90.00
_cell.angle_gamma   90.00
#
_symmetry.space_group_name_H-M   'P 1'
#
loop_
_entity.id
_entity.type
_entity.pdbx_description
1 polymer ?
#
loop_
_entity_poly.entity_id
_entity_poly.type
_entity_poly.pdbx_seq_one_letter_code
_entity_poly.pdbx_strand_id
1 'polypeptide(L)'
;MDTLKVASFALADLQVSSHSSHLGWRALFNLRQLSAAINQAPYFALIKGAGTRDVDPKASDLYKLVSQLNNINDTPARKLSVTRVAINQSAATVNDSVTRYSRQPGALKLHTDSSYMANPHPVLAFQCVVADPNGGETILMAIDDIIAGISDTNKALLSAEVFPFAKTKSAILAKDDYGAWNIRFYKTQLEQSLENEALEQKYLNAISELEASIANEKHHFRTTMQPGDMILVNNLKALHGRSNIEAESPRVIYRIRSSASLHQLMSKSAWQIMTYWLSQFVKDKAKSPILLAPPPQLSTAQLVTSGKLAEALECFASLPNNSKEKDEQQFLIAAVARYLGDDVVADKMLEQAIKQQPISCNSRLADNYPRFIKIRGFNGAQWIVNKHEKFSPRLKGGHFSLKFMFNAEKAKLYQHNILDAEQAQAQAQTIKKLGINLIINTIACADRMAVDLTVLDKFQQLTPEIPVINPPEKVLLTTREQNYQRLNDIANVVFPKTVKVLLEQQARAQVLATMSAAKVEFPIIMRPCITHTGAGVELIDNSEALQLYLDKHQHRASAFYIIQYYQLANTTGVFNKIRTFCIDGKYYPVACIFDNQWNIHSGDRYNYMANCAESQQTEQSYFADMTTFLGDKAIKALERIREIIELDFFGVDFTLLPDGKILIFECNAAMRHNFDHVQNFPYTYQPLRNVSLAFEQMLHQRAR
;
A
#
# COMPACT_ATOMS: atom_id res chain seq x y z
N MET A 1 27.59 2.58 -40.88
CA MET A 1 26.27 1.93 -40.87
C MET A 1 25.92 1.69 -39.42
N ASP A 2 25.19 2.61 -38.81
CA ASP A 2 24.77 2.55 -37.40
C ASP A 2 23.75 1.43 -37.21
N THR A 3 24.20 0.27 -36.71
CA THR A 3 23.35 -0.91 -36.49
C THR A 3 22.87 -1.04 -35.04
N LEU A 4 23.36 -0.23 -34.11
CA LEU A 4 22.88 -0.19 -32.73
C LEU A 4 21.72 0.81 -32.60
N LYS A 5 20.49 0.30 -32.52
CA LYS A 5 19.31 1.11 -32.19
C LYS A 5 19.39 1.56 -30.74
N VAL A 6 19.88 2.77 -30.50
CA VAL A 6 19.90 3.40 -29.17
C VAL A 6 18.60 4.17 -28.95
N ALA A 7 17.95 3.97 -27.80
CA ALA A 7 16.75 4.71 -27.44
C ALA A 7 17.06 6.20 -27.26
N SER A 8 16.20 7.06 -27.81
CA SER A 8 16.31 8.52 -27.72
C SER A 8 15.04 9.12 -27.12
N PHE A 9 15.19 10.08 -26.23
CA PHE A 9 14.09 10.74 -25.50
C PHE A 9 14.21 12.26 -25.59
N ALA A 10 13.09 12.98 -25.60
CA ALA A 10 13.08 14.41 -25.37
C ALA A 10 13.05 14.71 -23.86
N LEU A 11 13.87 15.63 -23.39
CA LEU A 11 13.91 16.01 -21.96
C LEU A 11 12.55 16.55 -21.48
N ALA A 12 11.85 17.30 -22.35
CA ALA A 12 10.51 17.83 -22.07
C ALA A 12 9.49 16.71 -21.78
N ASP A 13 9.68 15.52 -22.34
CA ASP A 13 8.82 14.35 -22.11
C ASP A 13 9.17 13.58 -20.82
N LEU A 14 10.28 13.93 -20.17
CA LEU A 14 10.80 13.31 -18.95
C LEU A 14 10.67 14.21 -17.71
N GLN A 15 10.41 15.51 -17.91
CA GLN A 15 10.32 16.51 -16.86
C GLN A 15 8.88 17.04 -16.68
N VAL A 16 8.64 17.67 -15.52
CA VAL A 16 7.38 18.35 -15.22
C VAL A 16 7.51 19.82 -15.61
N SER A 17 6.49 20.38 -16.26
CA SER A 17 6.45 21.82 -16.55
C SER A 17 6.48 22.62 -15.25
N SER A 18 7.10 23.81 -15.26
CA SER A 18 7.21 24.68 -14.08
C SER A 18 5.88 25.09 -13.44
N HIS A 19 4.75 24.82 -14.10
CA HIS A 19 3.40 25.16 -13.66
C HIS A 19 2.65 23.98 -13.02
N SER A 20 3.27 22.78 -12.95
CA SER A 20 2.72 21.60 -12.26
C SER A 20 3.67 21.12 -11.17
N SER A 21 3.17 20.93 -9.95
CA SER A 21 3.92 20.35 -8.83
C SER A 21 3.99 18.82 -8.85
N HIS A 22 3.40 18.17 -9.85
CA HIS A 22 3.26 16.71 -9.92
C HIS A 22 3.69 16.16 -11.28
N LEU A 23 4.38 15.01 -11.28
CA LEU A 23 4.70 14.31 -12.52
C LEU A 23 3.41 13.93 -13.24
N GLY A 24 3.30 14.22 -14.54
CA GLY A 24 2.21 13.70 -15.37
C GLY A 24 2.38 12.20 -15.62
N TRP A 25 1.29 11.48 -15.86
CA TRP A 25 1.32 10.04 -16.14
C TRP A 25 2.20 9.70 -17.36
N ARG A 26 2.19 10.58 -18.38
CA ARG A 26 3.05 10.47 -19.57
C ARG A 26 4.54 10.60 -19.23
N ALA A 27 4.92 11.51 -18.34
CA ALA A 27 6.30 11.65 -17.88
C ALA A 27 6.76 10.41 -17.08
N LEU A 28 5.91 9.86 -16.23
CA LEU A 28 6.20 8.61 -15.51
C LEU A 28 6.38 7.41 -16.44
N PHE A 29 5.52 7.29 -17.45
CA PHE A 29 5.66 6.27 -18.48
C PHE A 29 7.01 6.40 -19.21
N ASN A 30 7.38 7.60 -19.63
CA ASN A 30 8.63 7.84 -20.33
C ASN A 30 9.87 7.60 -19.45
N LEU A 31 9.81 7.91 -18.15
CA LEU A 31 10.88 7.59 -17.20
C LEU A 31 11.04 6.08 -16.99
N ARG A 32 9.93 5.31 -17.00
CA ARG A 32 9.97 3.84 -16.99
C ARG A 32 10.65 3.32 -18.25
N GLN A 33 10.31 3.85 -19.43
CA GLN A 33 10.94 3.47 -20.68
C GLN A 33 12.44 3.82 -20.71
N LEU A 34 12.82 4.99 -20.18
CA LEU A 34 14.22 5.38 -20.01
C LEU A 34 14.97 4.42 -19.08
N SER A 35 14.35 4.05 -17.95
CA SER A 35 14.91 3.06 -17.02
C SER A 35 15.05 1.68 -17.66
N ALA A 36 14.11 1.27 -18.53
CA ALA A 36 14.22 0.01 -19.27
C ALA A 36 15.37 0.06 -20.29
N ALA A 37 15.52 1.15 -21.03
CA ALA A 37 16.55 1.32 -22.05
C ALA A 37 17.99 1.23 -21.51
N ILE A 38 18.22 1.65 -20.27
CA ILE A 38 19.55 1.55 -19.63
C ILE A 38 19.80 0.22 -18.91
N ASN A 39 18.80 -0.65 -18.81
CA ASN A 39 18.93 -2.00 -18.22
C ASN A 39 18.78 -3.13 -19.26
N GLN A 40 18.52 -2.79 -20.51
CA GLN A 40 18.51 -3.71 -21.65
C GLN A 40 19.60 -3.27 -22.63
N ALA A 41 20.20 -4.21 -23.36
CA ALA A 41 21.20 -3.90 -24.36
C ALA A 41 20.69 -2.80 -25.32
N PRO A 42 21.47 -1.73 -25.57
CA PRO A 42 22.90 -1.59 -25.28
C PRO A 42 23.26 -0.95 -23.92
N TYR A 43 22.31 -0.81 -22.99
CA TYR A 43 22.49 -0.32 -21.61
C TYR A 43 22.77 1.19 -21.47
N PHE A 44 22.45 1.95 -22.49
CA PHE A 44 22.52 3.41 -22.47
C PHE A 44 21.43 4.04 -23.34
N ALA A 45 21.09 5.29 -23.03
CA ALA A 45 20.05 6.06 -23.71
C ALA A 45 20.50 7.49 -23.97
N LEU A 46 20.02 8.07 -25.08
CA LEU A 46 20.23 9.46 -25.45
C LEU A 46 19.03 10.31 -25.02
N ILE A 47 19.28 11.50 -24.52
CA ILE A 47 18.24 12.46 -24.16
C ILE A 47 18.59 13.82 -24.79
N LYS A 48 17.61 14.51 -25.35
CA LYS A 48 17.80 15.75 -26.12
C LYS A 48 17.01 16.92 -25.50
N GLY A 49 17.51 18.15 -25.72
CA GLY A 49 16.76 19.37 -25.38
C GLY A 49 17.03 19.93 -23.98
N ALA A 50 18.20 19.65 -23.40
CA ALA A 50 18.63 20.26 -22.16
C ALA A 50 19.16 21.69 -22.35
N GLY A 51 19.23 22.45 -21.26
CA GLY A 51 19.85 23.77 -21.26
C GLY A 51 21.31 23.74 -21.71
N THR A 52 21.69 24.73 -22.49
CA THR A 52 23.05 24.90 -23.06
C THR A 52 23.88 25.96 -22.32
N ARG A 53 23.32 26.58 -21.27
CA ARG A 53 24.02 27.58 -20.46
C ARG A 53 24.87 26.88 -19.40
N ASP A 54 26.11 27.34 -19.27
CA ASP A 54 26.99 26.87 -18.22
C ASP A 54 26.63 27.52 -16.88
N VAL A 55 26.01 26.73 -16.01
CA VAL A 55 25.51 27.08 -14.68
C VAL A 55 26.22 26.23 -13.61
N ASP A 56 25.84 26.38 -12.34
CA ASP A 56 26.23 25.39 -11.33
C ASP A 56 25.76 23.99 -11.76
N PRO A 57 26.62 22.97 -11.84
CA PRO A 57 26.23 21.62 -12.20
C PRO A 57 25.08 21.05 -11.34
N LYS A 58 24.92 21.49 -10.09
CA LYS A 58 23.78 21.11 -9.23
C LYS A 58 22.46 21.76 -9.64
N ALA A 59 22.49 22.85 -10.40
CA ALA A 59 21.33 23.50 -10.98
C ALA A 59 20.99 22.97 -12.39
N SER A 60 21.85 22.12 -12.96
CA SER A 60 21.68 21.58 -14.31
C SER A 60 20.45 20.69 -14.45
N ASP A 61 19.96 20.57 -15.69
CA ASP A 61 18.85 19.68 -16.01
C ASP A 61 19.23 18.20 -15.81
N LEU A 62 20.51 17.86 -15.96
CA LEU A 62 21.04 16.52 -15.66
C LEU A 62 20.87 16.20 -14.19
N TYR A 63 21.20 17.15 -13.31
CA TYR A 63 21.06 16.96 -11.87
C TYR A 63 19.60 16.77 -11.46
N LYS A 64 18.70 17.58 -12.02
CA LYS A 64 17.26 17.44 -11.79
C LYS A 64 16.74 16.08 -12.24
N LEU A 65 17.10 15.64 -13.45
CA LEU A 65 16.65 14.36 -14.01
C LEU A 65 17.16 13.17 -13.18
N VAL A 66 18.47 13.12 -12.87
CA VAL A 66 19.02 12.02 -12.07
C VAL A 66 18.50 12.05 -10.63
N SER A 67 18.31 13.24 -10.05
CA SER A 67 17.66 13.36 -8.73
C SER A 67 16.22 12.86 -8.76
N GLN A 68 15.47 13.15 -9.83
CA GLN A 68 14.11 12.65 -10.01
C GLN A 68 14.09 11.12 -10.11
N LEU A 69 14.99 10.52 -10.89
CA LEU A 69 15.14 9.06 -10.98
C LEU A 69 15.50 8.44 -9.62
N ASN A 70 16.43 9.04 -8.86
CA ASN A 70 16.79 8.58 -7.52
C ASN A 70 15.60 8.64 -6.55
N ASN A 71 14.80 9.70 -6.61
CA ASN A 71 13.62 9.87 -5.77
C ASN A 71 12.53 8.83 -6.08
N ILE A 72 12.34 8.48 -7.36
CA ILE A 72 11.37 7.45 -7.77
C ILE A 72 11.82 6.04 -7.34
N ASN A 73 13.13 5.79 -7.31
CA ASN A 73 13.71 4.51 -6.89
C ASN A 73 13.87 4.37 -5.37
N ASP A 74 13.12 5.13 -4.58
CA ASP A 74 13.16 5.09 -3.10
C ASP A 74 14.60 5.09 -2.54
N THR A 75 15.52 5.77 -3.24
CA THR A 75 16.91 6.01 -2.80
C THR A 75 17.13 7.47 -2.40
N PRO A 76 16.22 8.12 -1.62
CA PRO A 76 16.46 9.48 -1.18
C PRO A 76 17.62 9.49 -0.16
N ALA A 77 18.51 10.46 -0.29
CA ALA A 77 19.59 10.80 0.67
C ALA A 77 21.02 10.26 0.45
N ARG A 78 21.43 9.82 -0.75
CA ARG A 78 22.88 9.78 -1.10
C ARG A 78 23.27 11.00 -1.94
N LYS A 79 24.33 11.71 -1.55
CA LYS A 79 24.86 12.87 -2.29
C LYS A 79 25.21 12.43 -3.72
N LEU A 80 24.53 12.99 -4.72
CA LEU A 80 24.92 12.83 -6.13
C LEU A 80 26.31 13.42 -6.33
N SER A 81 27.22 12.62 -6.89
CA SER A 81 28.55 13.10 -7.28
C SER A 81 28.42 13.78 -8.64
N VAL A 82 28.30 15.11 -8.61
CA VAL A 82 28.21 15.95 -9.82
C VAL A 82 29.51 16.70 -10.02
N THR A 83 29.97 16.76 -11.27
CA THR A 83 31.24 17.41 -11.62
C THR A 83 31.11 18.15 -12.94
N ARG A 84 31.51 19.43 -12.97
CA ARG A 84 31.81 20.14 -14.22
C ARG A 84 33.14 19.63 -14.77
N VAL A 85 33.11 19.08 -15.97
CA VAL A 85 34.27 18.56 -16.69
C VAL A 85 34.56 19.52 -17.83
N ALA A 86 35.63 20.31 -17.65
CA ALA A 86 36.25 21.15 -18.67
C ALA A 86 37.75 20.89 -18.59
N ILE A 87 38.48 21.15 -19.67
CA ILE A 87 39.93 21.07 -19.63
C ILE A 87 40.47 22.14 -18.70
N ASN A 88 41.40 21.76 -17.82
CA ASN A 88 42.07 22.69 -16.93
C ASN A 88 43.59 22.52 -17.03
N GLN A 89 44.27 23.52 -17.57
CA GLN A 89 45.72 23.51 -17.76
C GLN A 89 46.51 23.46 -16.44
N SER A 90 45.93 23.93 -15.33
CA SER A 90 46.56 23.89 -14.00
C SER A 90 46.31 22.59 -13.21
N ALA A 91 45.56 21.63 -13.77
CA ALA A 91 45.36 20.32 -13.14
C ALA A 91 46.59 19.39 -13.23
N ALA A 92 47.66 19.82 -13.91
CA ALA A 92 48.92 19.09 -14.01
C ALA A 92 49.78 19.16 -12.72
N THR A 93 49.53 20.10 -11.80
CA THR A 93 50.45 20.43 -10.70
C THR A 93 49.99 20.05 -9.28
N VAL A 94 48.84 19.36 -9.09
CA VAL A 94 48.34 18.98 -7.74
C VAL A 94 48.13 17.47 -7.61
N ASN A 95 48.74 16.88 -6.58
CA ASN A 95 48.91 15.44 -6.38
C ASN A 95 47.73 14.71 -5.67
N ASP A 96 46.47 14.97 -6.04
CA ASP A 96 45.35 14.22 -5.43
C ASP A 96 44.15 13.85 -6.36
N SER A 97 43.71 12.59 -6.23
CA SER A 97 42.48 11.90 -6.68
C SER A 97 42.09 11.74 -8.19
N VAL A 98 41.45 10.60 -8.47
CA VAL A 98 41.03 9.92 -9.74
C VAL A 98 40.23 10.77 -10.76
N THR A 99 39.94 12.04 -10.51
CA THR A 99 39.17 12.90 -11.45
C THR A 99 40.03 13.62 -12.51
N ARG A 100 41.36 13.50 -12.45
CA ARG A 100 42.34 14.22 -13.28
C ARG A 100 42.24 13.92 -14.78
N TYR A 101 42.13 12.64 -15.17
CA TYR A 101 42.17 12.21 -16.58
C TYR A 101 41.01 12.74 -17.43
N SER A 102 39.82 12.87 -16.84
CA SER A 102 38.65 13.44 -17.54
C SER A 102 38.83 14.92 -17.92
N ARG A 103 39.76 15.63 -17.27
CA ARG A 103 40.07 17.06 -17.44
C ARG A 103 41.39 17.32 -18.17
N GLN A 104 42.09 16.26 -18.58
CA GLN A 104 43.29 16.34 -19.40
C GLN A 104 42.94 16.32 -20.90
N PRO A 105 43.77 16.97 -21.74
CA PRO A 105 43.71 16.80 -23.19
C PRO A 105 43.97 15.34 -23.56
N GLY A 106 43.51 14.90 -24.73
CA GLY A 106 43.71 13.54 -25.22
C GLY A 106 42.47 12.64 -25.21
N ALA A 107 42.60 11.50 -25.88
CA ALA A 107 41.60 10.43 -25.87
C ALA A 107 41.55 9.71 -24.51
N LEU A 108 40.36 9.28 -24.11
CA LEU A 108 40.14 8.48 -22.91
C LEU A 108 39.61 7.10 -23.32
N LYS A 109 40.37 6.05 -23.01
CA LYS A 109 40.00 4.66 -23.33
C LYS A 109 38.69 4.25 -22.63
N LEU A 110 38.02 3.26 -23.20
CA LEU A 110 36.83 2.65 -22.61
C LEU A 110 37.12 2.15 -21.18
N HIS A 111 36.34 2.61 -20.22
CA HIS A 111 36.50 2.30 -18.80
C HIS A 111 35.18 2.36 -18.03
N THR A 112 35.21 1.88 -16.79
CA THR A 112 34.15 1.97 -15.79
C THR A 112 34.48 3.10 -14.81
N ASP A 113 33.55 4.03 -14.61
CA ASP A 113 33.77 5.13 -13.68
C ASP A 113 33.69 4.62 -12.23
N SER A 114 34.56 5.11 -11.34
CA SER A 114 34.64 4.67 -9.93
C SER A 114 34.99 3.19 -9.73
N SER A 115 35.75 2.60 -10.66
CA SER A 115 36.27 1.23 -10.59
C SER A 115 37.13 0.93 -9.36
N TYR A 116 37.60 1.92 -8.60
CA TYR A 116 38.32 1.75 -7.33
C TYR A 116 37.43 1.51 -6.11
N MET A 117 36.12 1.76 -6.21
CA MET A 117 35.21 1.59 -5.07
C MET A 117 34.86 0.11 -4.89
N ALA A 118 34.62 -0.34 -3.66
CA ALA A 118 34.09 -1.70 -3.42
C ALA A 118 32.83 -1.97 -4.26
N ASN A 119 31.96 -0.96 -4.40
CA ASN A 119 30.81 -0.97 -5.29
C ASN A 119 30.87 0.25 -6.23
N PRO A 120 31.27 0.09 -7.50
CA PRO A 120 31.24 1.18 -8.48
C PRO A 120 29.83 1.75 -8.63
N HIS A 121 29.73 3.03 -9.01
CA HIS A 121 28.42 3.66 -9.22
C HIS A 121 27.72 2.99 -10.40
N PRO A 122 26.49 2.46 -10.24
CA PRO A 122 25.75 1.81 -11.33
C PRO A 122 25.23 2.78 -12.39
N VAL A 123 25.00 4.05 -12.03
CA VAL A 123 24.48 5.05 -12.98
C VAL A 123 25.53 6.11 -13.25
N LEU A 124 25.79 6.33 -14.54
CA LEU A 124 26.62 7.40 -15.04
C LEU A 124 25.82 8.23 -16.04
N ALA A 125 25.88 9.55 -15.91
CA ALA A 125 25.15 10.46 -16.79
C ALA A 125 26.02 11.63 -17.24
N PHE A 126 25.84 12.05 -18.49
CA PHE A 126 26.52 13.17 -19.10
C PHE A 126 25.52 14.18 -19.66
N GLN A 127 25.83 15.47 -19.58
CA GLN A 127 25.15 16.55 -20.31
C GLN A 127 26.20 17.39 -21.02
N CYS A 128 26.02 17.61 -22.31
CA CYS A 128 26.84 18.50 -23.11
C CYS A 128 26.33 19.93 -23.00
N VAL A 129 27.16 20.83 -22.49
CA VAL A 129 26.86 22.25 -22.37
C VAL A 129 27.52 23.02 -23.51
N VAL A 130 28.80 22.71 -23.75
CA VAL A 130 29.58 23.22 -24.87
C VAL A 130 30.24 22.03 -25.54
N ALA A 131 30.00 21.86 -26.83
CA ALA A 131 30.65 20.84 -27.64
C ALA A 131 32.02 21.33 -28.14
N ASP A 132 32.96 20.42 -28.34
CA ASP A 132 34.18 20.74 -29.08
C ASP A 132 33.88 20.66 -30.60
N PRO A 133 34.34 21.62 -31.41
CA PRO A 133 34.08 21.60 -32.85
C PRO A 133 34.88 20.52 -33.61
N ASN A 134 35.99 20.03 -33.04
CA ASN A 134 36.99 19.22 -33.74
C ASN A 134 37.23 17.84 -33.08
N GLY A 135 36.59 17.52 -31.96
CA GLY A 135 36.82 16.24 -31.26
C GLY A 135 35.88 15.93 -30.11
N GLY A 136 36.29 15.01 -29.24
CA GLY A 136 35.56 14.69 -28.00
C GLY A 136 34.27 13.89 -28.17
N GLU A 137 34.20 13.06 -29.21
CA GLU A 137 33.15 12.06 -29.40
C GLU A 137 33.06 11.16 -28.17
N THR A 138 31.86 10.87 -27.71
CA THR A 138 31.65 9.89 -26.64
C THR A 138 31.61 8.50 -27.25
N ILE A 139 32.38 7.59 -26.68
CA ILE A 139 32.50 6.20 -27.12
C ILE A 139 31.88 5.31 -26.04
N LEU A 140 30.99 4.40 -26.42
CA LEU A 140 30.32 3.46 -25.53
C LEU A 140 30.42 2.04 -26.10
N MET A 141 30.50 1.04 -25.23
CA MET A 141 30.49 -0.37 -25.63
C MET A 141 29.73 -1.20 -24.60
N ALA A 142 28.75 -1.97 -25.06
CA ALA A 142 27.94 -2.83 -24.20
C ALA A 142 28.75 -4.06 -23.75
N ILE A 143 28.47 -4.54 -22.54
CA ILE A 143 29.16 -5.70 -21.98
C ILE A 143 28.90 -6.99 -22.77
N ASP A 144 27.74 -7.11 -23.40
CA ASP A 144 27.38 -8.31 -24.18
C ASP A 144 28.34 -8.50 -25.37
N ASP A 145 28.71 -7.41 -26.04
CA ASP A 145 29.70 -7.40 -27.12
C ASP A 145 31.11 -7.70 -26.59
N ILE A 146 31.46 -7.18 -25.41
CA ILE A 146 32.76 -7.43 -24.79
C ILE A 146 32.92 -8.92 -24.45
N ILE A 147 31.90 -9.52 -23.84
CA ILE A 147 31.93 -10.91 -23.37
C ILE A 147 31.86 -11.90 -24.52
N ALA A 148 31.18 -11.55 -25.62
CA ALA A 148 31.17 -12.36 -26.83
C ALA A 148 32.59 -12.55 -27.42
N GLY A 149 33.48 -11.57 -27.22
CA GLY A 149 34.87 -11.61 -27.68
C GLY A 149 35.88 -12.26 -26.72
N ILE A 150 35.45 -12.87 -25.61
CA ILE A 150 36.32 -13.48 -24.60
C ILE A 150 36.03 -14.98 -24.50
N SER A 151 37.08 -15.80 -24.35
CA SER A 151 36.93 -17.25 -24.12
C SER A 151 36.31 -17.56 -22.75
N ASP A 152 35.58 -18.67 -22.62
CA ASP A 152 34.94 -19.04 -21.34
C ASP A 152 35.97 -19.29 -20.22
N THR A 153 37.13 -19.84 -20.57
CA THR A 153 38.28 -19.99 -19.66
C THR A 153 38.71 -18.63 -19.10
N ASN A 154 38.86 -17.62 -19.96
CA ASN A 154 39.29 -16.29 -19.53
C ASN A 154 38.17 -15.51 -18.83
N LYS A 155 36.88 -15.74 -19.14
CA LYS A 155 35.77 -15.21 -18.32
C LYS A 155 35.84 -15.70 -16.89
N ALA A 156 36.14 -16.99 -16.68
CA ALA A 156 36.31 -17.56 -15.35
C ALA A 156 37.53 -16.94 -14.62
N LEU A 157 38.67 -16.76 -15.32
CA LEU A 157 39.85 -16.10 -14.76
C LEU A 157 39.59 -14.63 -14.41
N LEU A 158 38.88 -13.89 -15.26
CA LEU A 158 38.47 -12.49 -15.03
C LEU A 158 37.44 -12.35 -13.89
N SER A 159 36.81 -13.45 -13.50
CA SER A 159 35.86 -13.50 -12.37
C SER A 159 36.54 -13.75 -11.02
N ALA A 160 37.85 -13.99 -10.98
CA ALA A 160 38.59 -14.16 -9.74
C ALA A 160 38.80 -12.81 -9.03
N GLU A 161 38.65 -12.78 -7.70
CA GLU A 161 38.87 -11.58 -6.87
C GLU A 161 40.36 -11.32 -6.60
N VAL A 162 41.16 -11.27 -7.65
CA VAL A 162 42.62 -11.11 -7.57
C VAL A 162 43.11 -9.78 -8.13
N PHE A 163 42.27 -9.05 -8.87
CA PHE A 163 42.69 -7.84 -9.57
C PHE A 163 42.71 -6.63 -8.62
N PRO A 164 43.83 -5.91 -8.52
CA PRO A 164 43.98 -4.83 -7.55
C PRO A 164 43.32 -3.55 -8.09
N PHE A 165 42.13 -3.24 -7.59
CA PHE A 165 41.46 -1.96 -7.84
C PHE A 165 41.58 -1.09 -6.58
N ALA A 166 42.64 -0.28 -6.51
CA ALA A 166 43.02 0.50 -5.32
C ALA A 166 43.35 -0.39 -4.10
N LYS A 167 42.76 -0.15 -2.91
CA LYS A 167 43.12 -0.88 -1.67
C LYS A 167 42.52 -2.29 -1.55
N THR A 168 41.65 -2.69 -2.47
CA THR A 168 40.91 -3.97 -2.39
C THR A 168 41.04 -4.75 -3.69
N LYS A 169 41.21 -6.06 -3.60
CA LYS A 169 41.13 -6.96 -4.75
C LYS A 169 39.68 -7.21 -5.13
N SER A 170 39.39 -7.30 -6.42
CA SER A 170 38.03 -7.52 -6.93
C SER A 170 38.06 -8.18 -8.29
N ALA A 171 36.97 -8.84 -8.67
CA ALA A 171 36.81 -9.43 -10.00
C ALA A 171 36.58 -8.36 -11.08
N ILE A 172 37.10 -8.56 -12.30
CA ILE A 172 36.81 -7.70 -13.46
C ILE A 172 35.42 -7.99 -14.02
N LEU A 173 35.05 -9.27 -14.09
CA LEU A 173 33.73 -9.74 -14.49
C LEU A 173 33.02 -10.38 -13.30
N ALA A 174 31.74 -10.10 -13.12
CA ALA A 174 30.93 -10.74 -12.08
C ALA A 174 29.51 -10.95 -12.60
N LYS A 175 28.81 -11.99 -12.11
CA LYS A 175 27.37 -12.14 -12.37
C LYS A 175 26.58 -11.46 -11.27
N ASP A 176 25.48 -10.80 -11.64
CA ASP A 176 24.49 -10.29 -10.68
C ASP A 176 23.56 -11.41 -10.18
N ASP A 177 22.65 -11.06 -9.26
CA ASP A 177 21.66 -11.98 -8.67
C ASP A 177 20.72 -12.64 -9.71
N TYR A 178 20.66 -12.09 -10.93
CA TYR A 178 19.87 -12.60 -12.04
C TYR A 178 20.72 -13.41 -13.03
N GLY A 179 22.00 -13.63 -12.74
CA GLY A 179 22.93 -14.38 -13.56
C GLY A 179 23.49 -13.61 -14.77
N ALA A 180 23.19 -12.32 -14.90
CA ALA A 180 23.68 -11.48 -15.99
C ALA A 180 25.05 -10.88 -15.64
N TRP A 181 25.92 -10.72 -16.64
CA TRP A 181 27.27 -10.24 -16.43
C TRP A 181 27.34 -8.73 -16.13
N ASN A 182 28.27 -8.36 -15.25
CA ASN A 182 28.70 -7.00 -14.93
C ASN A 182 30.21 -6.88 -15.17
N ILE A 183 30.66 -5.68 -15.53
CA ILE A 183 32.07 -5.37 -15.78
C ILE A 183 32.54 -4.20 -14.90
N ARG A 184 33.75 -4.34 -14.35
CA ARG A 184 34.54 -3.23 -13.81
C ARG A 184 35.91 -3.23 -14.48
N PHE A 185 36.22 -2.21 -15.25
CA PHE A 185 37.53 -2.15 -15.92
C PHE A 185 38.02 -0.72 -16.09
N TYR A 186 39.25 -0.46 -15.65
CA TYR A 186 39.95 0.77 -15.97
C TYR A 186 41.45 0.47 -16.08
N LYS A 187 41.92 0.29 -17.32
CA LYS A 187 43.29 -0.09 -17.66
C LYS A 187 44.35 0.70 -16.88
N THR A 188 44.33 2.03 -16.97
CA THR A 188 45.33 2.89 -16.32
C THR A 188 45.37 2.70 -14.80
N GLN A 189 44.22 2.51 -14.16
CA GLN A 189 44.15 2.28 -12.72
C GLN A 189 44.69 0.90 -12.34
N LEU A 190 44.40 -0.10 -13.17
CA LEU A 190 44.88 -1.46 -12.98
C LEU A 190 46.41 -1.54 -13.16
N GLU A 191 46.96 -0.93 -14.21
CA GLU A 191 48.41 -0.85 -14.46
C GLU A 191 49.14 -0.20 -13.29
N GLN A 192 48.66 0.95 -12.80
CA GLN A 192 49.24 1.63 -11.62
C GLN A 192 49.24 0.76 -10.36
N SER A 193 48.23 -0.08 -10.19
CA SER A 193 48.13 -0.96 -9.02
C SER A 193 49.06 -2.18 -9.18
N LEU A 194 49.23 -2.67 -10.41
CA LEU A 194 50.13 -3.79 -10.74
C LEU A 194 51.62 -3.43 -10.67
N GLU A 195 51.99 -2.14 -10.70
CA GLU A 195 53.36 -1.70 -10.39
C GLU A 195 53.80 -2.09 -8.97
N ASN A 196 52.84 -2.26 -8.05
CA ASN A 196 53.09 -2.58 -6.64
C ASN A 196 52.70 -4.03 -6.25
N GLU A 197 52.02 -4.76 -7.13
CA GLU A 197 51.57 -6.13 -6.88
C GLU A 197 51.75 -7.02 -8.12
N ALA A 198 52.41 -8.17 -7.98
CA ALA A 198 52.55 -9.13 -9.06
C ALA A 198 51.27 -9.95 -9.24
N LEU A 199 50.81 -10.07 -10.50
CA LEU A 199 49.69 -10.92 -10.89
C LEU A 199 50.19 -12.10 -11.72
N GLU A 200 49.64 -13.29 -11.50
CA GLU A 200 50.06 -14.48 -12.27
C GLU A 200 49.82 -14.29 -13.78
N GLN A 201 50.70 -14.87 -14.61
CA GLN A 201 50.67 -14.73 -16.07
C GLN A 201 49.32 -15.11 -16.70
N LYS A 202 48.61 -16.10 -16.13
CA LYS A 202 47.29 -16.52 -16.61
C LYS A 202 46.26 -15.38 -16.58
N TYR A 203 46.30 -14.53 -15.56
CA TYR A 203 45.39 -13.39 -15.43
C TYR A 203 45.81 -12.23 -16.34
N LEU A 204 47.12 -12.02 -16.53
CA LEU A 204 47.63 -11.05 -17.51
C LEU A 204 47.20 -11.42 -18.94
N ASN A 205 47.25 -12.70 -19.30
CA ASN A 205 46.77 -13.20 -20.58
C ASN A 205 45.26 -12.99 -20.75
N ALA A 206 44.48 -13.21 -19.69
CA ALA A 206 43.03 -12.96 -19.70
C ALA A 206 42.70 -11.47 -19.84
N ILE A 207 43.49 -10.57 -19.22
CA ILE A 207 43.38 -9.12 -19.41
C ILE A 207 43.68 -8.75 -20.87
N SER A 208 44.71 -9.33 -21.49
CA SER A 208 45.03 -9.07 -22.89
C SER A 208 43.90 -9.47 -23.85
N GLU A 209 43.21 -10.59 -23.61
CA GLU A 209 42.04 -10.98 -24.42
C GLU A 209 40.86 -10.01 -24.20
N LEU A 210 40.60 -9.60 -22.96
CA LEU A 210 39.61 -8.57 -22.65
C LEU A 210 39.92 -7.25 -23.38
N GLU A 211 41.18 -6.82 -23.37
CA GLU A 211 41.62 -5.60 -24.06
C GLU A 211 41.46 -5.71 -25.58
N ALA A 212 41.75 -6.88 -26.17
CA ALA A 212 41.54 -7.14 -27.59
C ALA A 212 40.05 -7.07 -27.94
N SER A 213 39.18 -7.63 -27.10
CA SER A 213 37.72 -7.52 -27.25
C SER A 213 37.25 -6.06 -27.18
N ILE A 214 37.70 -5.31 -26.17
CA ILE A 214 37.39 -3.88 -26.00
C ILE A 214 37.92 -3.03 -27.17
N ALA A 215 39.05 -3.39 -27.77
CA ALA A 215 39.65 -2.65 -28.88
C ALA A 215 38.91 -2.82 -30.21
N ASN A 216 37.96 -3.76 -30.32
CA ASN A 216 37.21 -4.01 -31.55
C ASN A 216 36.21 -2.87 -31.83
N GLU A 217 36.65 -1.90 -32.65
CA GLU A 217 35.88 -0.69 -32.95
C GLU A 217 34.53 -0.95 -33.63
N LYS A 218 34.29 -2.15 -34.19
CA LYS A 218 32.99 -2.51 -34.78
C LYS A 218 31.84 -2.51 -33.77
N HIS A 219 32.14 -2.73 -32.49
CA HIS A 219 31.15 -2.74 -31.41
C HIS A 219 31.12 -1.41 -30.65
N HIS A 220 31.88 -0.39 -31.08
CA HIS A 220 31.87 0.92 -30.46
C HIS A 220 30.69 1.73 -30.98
N PHE A 221 29.81 2.14 -30.08
CA PHE A 221 28.87 3.22 -30.34
C PHE A 221 29.60 4.56 -30.16
N ARG A 222 29.63 5.37 -31.22
CA ARG A 222 30.28 6.69 -31.21
C ARG A 222 29.25 7.77 -31.46
N THR A 223 29.30 8.84 -30.66
CA THR A 223 28.39 9.97 -30.85
C THR A 223 29.03 11.30 -30.50
N THR A 224 28.85 12.28 -31.39
CA THR A 224 29.21 13.69 -31.16
C THR A 224 28.03 14.39 -30.49
N MET A 225 28.14 14.58 -29.17
CA MET A 225 27.10 15.25 -28.39
C MET A 225 27.03 16.74 -28.75
N GLN A 226 25.86 17.19 -29.19
CA GLN A 226 25.54 18.60 -29.39
C GLN A 226 25.24 19.29 -28.05
N PRO A 227 25.39 20.62 -27.94
CA PRO A 227 24.91 21.35 -26.78
C PRO A 227 23.44 21.03 -26.49
N GLY A 228 23.13 20.64 -25.26
CA GLY A 228 21.79 20.20 -24.83
C GLY A 228 21.54 18.70 -24.94
N ASP A 229 22.50 17.93 -25.47
CA ASP A 229 22.46 16.48 -25.44
C ASP A 229 22.82 15.92 -24.07
N MET A 230 22.24 14.79 -23.75
CA MET A 230 22.52 14.00 -22.56
C MET A 230 22.66 12.53 -22.90
N ILE A 231 23.46 11.83 -22.12
CA ILE A 231 23.61 10.38 -22.20
C ILE A 231 23.48 9.81 -20.80
N LEU A 232 22.65 8.78 -20.65
CA LEU A 232 22.52 8.01 -19.42
C LEU A 232 23.02 6.59 -19.68
N VAL A 233 23.90 6.08 -18.82
CA VAL A 233 24.63 4.82 -18.99
C VAL A 233 24.52 3.98 -17.72
N ASN A 234 24.24 2.68 -17.87
CA ASN A 234 24.48 1.71 -16.81
C ASN A 234 25.97 1.34 -16.80
N ASN A 235 26.68 1.93 -15.86
CA ASN A 235 28.14 1.89 -15.77
C ASN A 235 28.70 0.52 -15.35
N LEU A 236 27.83 -0.44 -14.96
CA LEU A 236 28.21 -1.84 -14.73
C LEU A 236 27.99 -2.74 -15.96
N LYS A 237 27.22 -2.27 -16.95
CA LYS A 237 26.85 -3.02 -18.14
C LYS A 237 27.38 -2.42 -19.45
N ALA A 238 27.97 -1.23 -19.40
CA ALA A 238 28.61 -0.60 -20.55
C ALA A 238 29.87 0.16 -20.12
N LEU A 239 30.93 0.03 -20.93
CA LEU A 239 32.12 0.86 -20.81
C LEU A 239 31.94 2.18 -21.56
N HIS A 240 32.59 3.24 -21.09
CA HIS A 240 32.54 4.55 -21.72
C HIS A 240 33.92 5.16 -21.88
N GLY A 241 34.08 6.01 -22.88
CA GLY A 241 35.34 6.63 -23.27
C GLY A 241 35.10 7.86 -24.13
N ARG A 242 36.18 8.42 -24.66
CA ARG A 242 36.17 9.66 -25.42
C ARG A 242 37.27 9.67 -26.48
N SER A 243 36.97 10.19 -27.67
CA SER A 243 37.99 10.46 -28.70
C SER A 243 38.90 11.65 -28.33
N ASN A 244 39.91 11.95 -29.13
CA ASN A 244 40.88 13.00 -28.81
C ASN A 244 40.21 14.37 -28.58
N ILE A 245 40.75 15.14 -27.63
CA ILE A 245 40.39 16.56 -27.41
C ILE A 245 41.68 17.36 -27.25
N GLU A 246 41.75 18.50 -27.94
CA GLU A 246 42.88 19.44 -27.90
C GLU A 246 42.99 20.19 -26.56
N ALA A 247 44.19 20.70 -26.25
CA ALA A 247 44.47 21.31 -24.95
C ALA A 247 43.70 22.61 -24.66
N GLU A 248 43.30 23.34 -25.71
CA GLU A 248 42.54 24.59 -25.64
C GLU A 248 41.04 24.39 -25.89
N SER A 249 40.53 23.16 -25.74
CA SER A 249 39.14 22.85 -26.03
C SER A 249 38.16 23.65 -25.16
N PRO A 250 37.12 24.26 -25.77
CA PRO A 250 36.07 24.94 -25.03
C PRO A 250 35.03 23.96 -24.43
N ARG A 251 35.21 22.65 -24.59
CA ARG A 251 34.20 21.65 -24.25
C ARG A 251 33.87 21.64 -22.76
N VAL A 252 32.58 21.65 -22.46
CA VAL A 252 32.04 21.55 -21.10
C VAL A 252 31.00 20.45 -21.04
N ILE A 253 31.27 19.42 -20.23
CA ILE A 253 30.35 18.33 -19.91
C ILE A 253 30.03 18.34 -18.41
N TYR A 254 28.76 18.22 -18.05
CA TYR A 254 28.40 17.85 -16.68
C TYR A 254 28.35 16.34 -16.56
N ARG A 255 28.98 15.80 -15.51
CA ARG A 255 28.99 14.37 -15.21
C ARG A 255 28.34 14.11 -13.87
N ILE A 256 27.42 13.15 -13.82
CA ILE A 256 26.80 12.66 -12.58
C ILE A 256 27.06 11.16 -12.41
N ARG A 257 27.42 10.77 -11.19
CA ARG A 257 27.50 9.38 -10.74
C ARG A 257 26.52 9.16 -9.59
N SER A 258 25.69 8.11 -9.69
CA SER A 258 24.66 7.78 -8.69
C SER A 258 24.76 6.33 -8.24
N SER A 259 24.55 6.11 -6.94
CA SER A 259 24.47 4.78 -6.31
C SER A 259 23.06 4.18 -6.31
N ALA A 260 22.10 4.80 -7.02
CA ALA A 260 20.73 4.32 -7.05
C ALA A 260 20.60 3.00 -7.82
N SER A 261 19.76 2.10 -7.33
CA SER A 261 19.37 0.88 -8.05
C SER A 261 18.31 1.23 -9.08
N LEU A 262 18.56 0.94 -10.36
CA LEU A 262 17.63 1.21 -11.47
C LEU A 262 16.70 0.03 -11.78
N HIS A 263 16.89 -1.12 -11.13
CA HIS A 263 16.08 -2.30 -11.39
C HIS A 263 14.65 -2.16 -10.82
N GLN A 264 14.47 -1.31 -9.80
CA GLN A 264 13.20 -1.12 -9.09
C GLN A 264 12.13 -0.41 -9.94
N LEU A 265 12.50 0.48 -10.87
CA LEU A 265 11.55 1.17 -11.76
C LEU A 265 10.93 0.24 -12.81
N MET A 266 11.67 -0.78 -13.26
CA MET A 266 11.19 -1.79 -14.22
C MET A 266 10.29 -2.84 -13.57
N SER A 267 10.61 -3.25 -12.33
CA SER A 267 9.88 -4.28 -11.60
C SER A 267 8.62 -3.75 -10.90
N LYS A 268 8.47 -2.43 -10.76
CA LYS A 268 7.26 -1.82 -10.21
C LYS A 268 6.06 -2.03 -11.15
N SER A 269 4.97 -2.58 -10.62
CA SER A 269 3.73 -2.79 -11.38
C SER A 269 3.13 -1.45 -11.84
N ALA A 270 2.29 -1.45 -12.88
CA ALA A 270 1.57 -0.24 -13.31
C ALA A 270 0.81 0.43 -12.13
N TRP A 271 0.39 -0.39 -11.15
CA TRP A 271 -0.24 0.03 -9.90
C TRP A 271 0.70 0.81 -8.97
N GLN A 272 1.98 0.42 -8.86
CA GLN A 272 2.97 1.12 -8.02
C GLN A 272 3.40 2.47 -8.62
N ILE A 273 3.43 2.57 -9.96
CA ILE A 273 3.63 3.84 -10.67
C ILE A 273 2.43 4.76 -10.45
N MET A 274 1.22 4.22 -10.46
CA MET A 274 0.01 4.94 -10.12
C MET A 274 0.01 5.42 -8.66
N THR A 275 0.50 4.61 -7.71
CA THR A 275 0.62 5.06 -6.30
C THR A 275 1.68 6.13 -6.10
N TYR A 276 2.82 6.07 -6.81
CA TYR A 276 3.83 7.15 -6.76
C TYR A 276 3.28 8.44 -7.37
N TRP A 277 2.54 8.35 -8.48
CA TRP A 277 1.82 9.48 -9.07
C TRP A 277 0.83 10.10 -8.08
N LEU A 278 0.02 9.26 -7.41
CA LEU A 278 -0.94 9.67 -6.40
C LEU A 278 -0.29 10.24 -5.14
N SER A 279 0.90 9.76 -4.74
CA SER A 279 1.62 10.27 -3.56
C SER A 279 2.16 11.68 -3.75
N GLN A 280 2.37 12.13 -4.99
CA GLN A 280 2.78 13.52 -5.25
C GLN A 280 1.70 14.53 -4.83
N PHE A 281 0.41 14.14 -4.81
CA PHE A 281 -0.70 15.01 -4.40
C PHE A 281 -0.83 15.22 -2.87
N VAL A 282 0.08 14.62 -2.09
CA VAL A 282 0.13 14.78 -0.63
C VAL A 282 1.32 15.67 -0.26
N LYS A 283 1.05 16.87 0.29
CA LYS A 283 2.08 17.86 0.69
C LYS A 283 3.05 17.27 1.73
N ASP A 284 4.34 17.20 1.41
CA ASP A 284 5.39 16.85 2.36
C ASP A 284 5.96 18.10 3.06
N LYS A 285 6.01 18.06 4.41
CA LYS A 285 6.69 19.05 5.24
C LYS A 285 8.20 18.81 5.20
N ALA A 286 8.96 19.89 4.99
CA ALA A 286 10.43 19.90 4.97
C ALA A 286 11.07 19.24 6.20
N LYS A 287 12.13 18.45 5.99
CA LYS A 287 12.99 17.91 7.06
C LYS A 287 14.20 18.83 7.30
N SER A 288 14.45 19.16 8.57
CA SER A 288 15.67 19.82 9.07
C SER A 288 16.85 18.82 9.22
N PRO A 289 18.11 19.29 9.23
CA PRO A 289 19.31 18.45 9.10
C PRO A 289 19.74 17.73 10.39
N ILE A 290 20.52 16.64 10.25
CA ILE A 290 21.05 15.80 11.36
C ILE A 290 22.51 16.18 11.67
N LEU A 291 22.82 16.35 12.96
CA LEU A 291 24.14 16.56 13.58
C LEU A 291 24.84 15.22 13.92
N LEU A 292 26.18 15.26 13.98
CA LEU A 292 27.09 14.14 14.30
C LEU A 292 27.34 14.00 15.81
N ALA A 293 26.83 12.92 16.41
CA ALA A 293 27.22 12.34 17.71
C ALA A 293 26.90 10.83 17.66
N PRO A 294 27.56 9.95 18.45
CA PRO A 294 27.21 8.52 18.48
C PRO A 294 25.72 8.37 18.81
N PRO A 295 24.98 7.48 18.12
CA PRO A 295 23.53 7.46 18.26
C PRO A 295 23.18 7.11 19.72
N PRO A 296 22.32 7.89 20.38
CA PRO A 296 21.75 7.46 21.65
C PRO A 296 21.09 6.08 21.45
N GLN A 297 21.02 5.27 22.51
CA GLN A 297 20.14 4.10 22.52
C GLN A 297 18.79 4.52 21.94
N LEU A 298 18.42 3.91 20.82
CA LEU A 298 17.19 4.26 20.13
C LEU A 298 16.02 3.89 21.06
N SER A 299 15.14 4.84 21.30
CA SER A 299 13.87 4.55 22.00
C SER A 299 13.08 3.49 21.23
N THR A 300 12.18 2.79 21.93
CA THR A 300 11.27 1.81 21.32
C THR A 300 10.56 2.35 20.08
N ALA A 301 10.08 3.60 20.11
CA ALA A 301 9.43 4.23 18.95
C ALA A 301 10.36 4.44 17.75
N GLN A 302 11.64 4.75 18.00
CA GLN A 302 12.66 4.90 16.96
C GLN A 302 13.07 3.54 16.38
N LEU A 303 13.15 2.49 17.21
CA LEU A 303 13.38 1.11 16.77
C LEU A 303 12.23 0.62 15.87
N VAL A 304 10.98 0.87 16.26
CA VAL A 304 9.83 0.57 15.42
C VAL A 304 9.86 1.35 14.09
N THR A 305 10.17 2.64 14.14
CA THR A 305 10.24 3.48 12.93
C THR A 305 11.36 3.07 11.97
N SER A 306 12.45 2.49 12.50
CA SER A 306 13.57 1.98 11.73
C SER A 306 13.41 0.53 11.27
N GLY A 307 12.27 -0.13 11.59
CA GLY A 307 11.98 -1.51 11.20
C GLY A 307 12.66 -2.58 12.08
N LYS A 308 13.32 -2.17 13.16
CA LYS A 308 13.99 -3.06 14.13
C LYS A 308 13.00 -3.55 15.18
N LEU A 309 12.00 -4.32 14.73
CA LEU A 309 10.81 -4.67 15.53
C LEU A 309 11.11 -5.62 16.70
N ALA A 310 12.00 -6.59 16.53
CA ALA A 310 12.42 -7.48 17.62
C ALA A 310 13.20 -6.71 18.71
N GLU A 311 14.15 -5.87 18.30
CA GLU A 311 14.90 -4.98 19.21
C GLU A 311 13.96 -4.03 19.96
N ALA A 312 12.87 -3.58 19.34
CA ALA A 312 11.87 -2.74 19.99
C ALA A 312 11.17 -3.45 21.16
N LEU A 313 10.86 -4.75 21.04
CA LEU A 313 10.29 -5.53 22.13
C LEU A 313 11.26 -5.66 23.31
N GLU A 314 12.54 -5.92 23.02
CA GLU A 314 13.59 -6.03 24.05
C GLU A 314 13.81 -4.69 24.76
N CYS A 315 13.87 -3.59 23.99
CA CYS A 315 13.98 -2.24 24.52
C CYS A 315 12.78 -1.87 25.39
N PHE A 316 11.56 -2.24 24.99
CA PHE A 316 10.38 -2.02 25.82
C PHE A 316 10.39 -2.87 27.11
N ALA A 317 10.88 -4.11 27.03
CA ALA A 317 10.98 -4.98 28.20
C ALA A 317 11.95 -4.43 29.25
N SER A 318 13.02 -3.76 28.83
CA SER A 318 14.02 -3.15 29.73
C SER A 318 13.59 -1.81 30.34
N LEU A 319 12.50 -1.19 29.87
CA LEU A 319 11.97 0.03 30.49
C LEU A 319 11.53 -0.23 31.94
N PRO A 320 11.82 0.70 32.88
CA PRO A 320 11.37 0.59 34.26
C PRO A 320 9.86 0.38 34.35
N ASN A 321 9.44 -0.52 35.23
CA ASN A 321 8.02 -0.71 35.54
C ASN A 321 7.44 0.60 36.08
N ASN A 322 6.22 0.95 35.65
CA ASN A 322 5.51 2.20 36.00
C ASN A 322 6.17 3.50 35.51
N SER A 323 6.97 3.44 34.44
CA SER A 323 7.45 4.65 33.77
C SER A 323 6.40 5.17 32.78
N LYS A 324 6.22 6.49 32.74
CA LYS A 324 5.31 7.17 31.80
C LYS A 324 5.59 6.80 30.33
N GLU A 325 6.86 6.61 29.99
CA GLU A 325 7.29 6.17 28.66
C GLU A 325 6.78 4.76 28.32
N LYS A 326 6.84 3.82 29.27
CA LYS A 326 6.33 2.46 29.08
C LYS A 326 4.82 2.46 28.88
N ASP A 327 4.10 3.32 29.60
CA ASP A 327 2.64 3.44 29.48
C ASP A 327 2.23 4.01 28.10
N GLU A 328 2.93 5.04 27.61
CA GLU A 328 2.66 5.65 26.30
C GLU A 328 2.96 4.71 25.12
N GLN A 329 3.81 3.68 25.33
CA GLN A 329 4.28 2.78 24.27
C GLN A 329 3.57 1.42 24.24
N GLN A 330 2.68 1.10 25.19
CA GLN A 330 2.05 -0.22 25.27
C GLN A 330 1.22 -0.57 24.03
N PHE A 331 0.44 0.37 23.50
CA PHE A 331 -0.31 0.16 22.25
C PHE A 331 0.64 -0.11 21.07
N LEU A 332 1.76 0.61 21.00
CA LEU A 332 2.74 0.42 19.92
C LEU A 332 3.34 -0.99 19.97
N ILE A 333 3.70 -1.45 21.16
CA ILE A 333 4.37 -2.73 21.37
C ILE A 333 3.43 -3.92 21.26
N ALA A 334 2.17 -3.79 21.69
CA ALA A 334 1.13 -4.76 21.39
C ALA A 334 0.98 -4.99 19.86
N ALA A 335 1.08 -3.92 19.06
CA ALA A 335 1.05 -4.03 17.61
C ALA A 335 2.31 -4.68 17.02
N VAL A 336 3.47 -4.45 17.63
CA VAL A 336 4.74 -5.08 17.21
C VAL A 336 4.70 -6.58 17.47
N ALA A 337 4.29 -7.01 18.67
CA ALA A 337 4.11 -8.44 18.99
C ALA A 337 3.15 -9.10 18.00
N ARG A 338 2.03 -8.45 17.67
CA ARG A 338 1.09 -8.96 16.66
C ARG A 338 1.74 -9.11 15.28
N TYR A 339 2.52 -8.12 14.85
CA TYR A 339 3.21 -8.17 13.56
C TYR A 339 4.20 -9.34 13.46
N LEU A 340 4.90 -9.61 14.56
CA LEU A 340 5.87 -10.70 14.68
C LEU A 340 5.21 -12.08 14.85
N GLY A 341 3.89 -12.15 14.99
CA GLY A 341 3.13 -13.40 15.08
C GLY A 341 2.95 -13.95 16.50
N ASP A 342 3.23 -13.15 17.53
CA ASP A 342 2.98 -13.53 18.92
C ASP A 342 1.64 -12.95 19.39
N ASP A 343 0.56 -13.66 19.05
CA ASP A 343 -0.82 -13.23 19.35
C ASP A 343 -1.09 -13.19 20.87
N VAL A 344 -0.52 -14.11 21.64
CA VAL A 344 -0.73 -14.21 23.10
C VAL A 344 -0.11 -13.01 23.82
N VAL A 345 1.14 -12.68 23.48
CA VAL A 345 1.81 -11.49 24.04
C VAL A 345 1.12 -10.21 23.57
N ALA A 346 0.73 -10.14 22.30
CA ALA A 346 0.02 -8.99 21.76
C ALA A 346 -1.29 -8.69 22.51
N ASP A 347 -2.09 -9.73 22.80
CA ASP A 347 -3.38 -9.58 23.47
C ASP A 347 -3.21 -9.18 24.94
N LYS A 348 -2.25 -9.80 25.64
CA LYS A 348 -1.91 -9.42 27.01
C LYS A 348 -1.43 -7.97 27.11
N MET A 349 -0.58 -7.53 26.17
CA MET A 349 -0.08 -6.14 26.12
C MET A 349 -1.19 -5.16 25.77
N LEU A 350 -2.10 -5.53 24.85
CA LEU A 350 -3.23 -4.69 24.49
C LEU A 350 -4.21 -4.53 25.66
N GLU A 351 -4.46 -5.60 26.41
CA GLU A 351 -5.29 -5.56 27.62
C GLU A 351 -4.71 -4.57 28.64
N GLN A 352 -3.40 -4.66 28.92
CA GLN A 352 -2.71 -3.73 29.82
C GLN A 352 -2.80 -2.28 29.31
N ALA A 353 -2.58 -2.06 28.01
CA ALA A 353 -2.66 -0.74 27.40
C ALA A 353 -4.05 -0.11 27.56
N ILE A 354 -5.10 -0.91 27.41
CA ILE A 354 -6.49 -0.47 27.59
C ILE A 354 -6.81 -0.19 29.07
N LYS A 355 -6.30 -1.00 30.01
CA LYS A 355 -6.48 -0.72 31.45
C LYS A 355 -5.85 0.60 31.85
N GLN A 356 -4.68 0.93 31.29
CA GLN A 356 -3.96 2.17 31.58
C GLN A 356 -4.55 3.40 30.89
N GLN A 357 -4.89 3.28 29.60
CA GLN A 357 -5.42 4.37 28.79
C GLN A 357 -6.74 3.96 28.11
N PRO A 358 -7.82 3.81 28.90
CA PRO A 358 -9.10 3.28 28.43
C PRO A 358 -9.87 4.25 27.51
N ILE A 359 -9.60 5.54 27.64
CA ILE A 359 -10.22 6.63 26.89
C ILE A 359 -9.13 7.47 26.25
N SER A 360 -9.29 7.78 24.97
CA SER A 360 -8.39 8.66 24.22
C SER A 360 -9.18 9.68 23.42
N CYS A 361 -8.61 10.87 23.19
CA CYS A 361 -9.21 11.90 22.33
C CYS A 361 -8.12 12.46 21.43
N ASN A 362 -8.34 12.38 20.11
CA ASN A 362 -7.43 12.93 19.11
C ASN A 362 -8.03 14.16 18.39
N SER A 363 -8.94 14.89 19.07
CA SER A 363 -9.56 16.11 18.52
C SER A 363 -8.76 17.36 18.91
N ARG A 364 -8.64 18.30 17.97
CA ARG A 364 -8.03 19.63 18.19
C ARG A 364 -9.06 20.73 18.43
N LEU A 365 -10.35 20.39 18.52
CA LEU A 365 -11.41 21.37 18.71
C LEU A 365 -11.36 22.01 20.11
N ALA A 366 -11.93 23.21 20.23
CA ALA A 366 -12.11 23.89 21.51
C ALA A 366 -13.26 23.26 22.33
N ASP A 367 -13.31 23.53 23.62
CA ASP A 367 -14.25 22.88 24.56
C ASP A 367 -15.72 23.26 24.41
N ASN A 368 -16.03 24.23 23.55
CA ASN A 368 -17.39 24.66 23.23
C ASN A 368 -18.11 23.75 22.21
N TYR A 369 -17.42 22.78 21.62
CA TYR A 369 -18.02 21.80 20.71
C TYR A 369 -18.59 20.59 21.47
N PRO A 370 -19.69 19.98 20.98
CA PRO A 370 -20.24 18.78 21.58
C PRO A 370 -19.21 17.64 21.61
N ARG A 371 -19.25 16.84 22.66
CA ARG A 371 -18.30 15.75 22.92
C ARG A 371 -19.01 14.42 22.75
N PHE A 372 -18.63 13.67 21.71
CA PHE A 372 -19.13 12.32 21.47
C PHE A 372 -18.06 11.31 21.86
N ILE A 373 -18.48 10.12 22.30
CA ILE A 373 -17.57 9.01 22.52
C ILE A 373 -17.98 7.79 21.71
N LYS A 374 -17.08 7.29 20.88
CA LYS A 374 -17.28 6.00 20.21
C LYS A 374 -16.73 4.86 21.05
N ILE A 375 -17.47 3.75 21.07
CA ILE A 375 -17.10 2.55 21.82
C ILE A 375 -16.45 1.51 20.92
N ARG A 376 -15.32 0.95 21.37
CA ARG A 376 -14.68 -0.24 20.79
C ARG A 376 -14.59 -1.31 21.89
N GLY A 377 -15.06 -2.52 21.59
CA GLY A 377 -14.86 -3.67 22.47
C GLY A 377 -13.51 -4.35 22.25
N PHE A 378 -12.93 -4.87 23.32
CA PHE A 378 -11.64 -5.56 23.34
C PHE A 378 -11.65 -6.89 22.59
N ASN A 379 -12.68 -7.74 22.75
CA ASN A 379 -12.65 -9.11 22.19
C ASN A 379 -12.67 -9.15 20.66
N GLY A 380 -12.98 -8.03 20.02
CA GLY A 380 -12.96 -7.82 18.56
C GLY A 380 -11.88 -6.83 18.11
N ALA A 381 -11.03 -6.38 19.05
CA ALA A 381 -9.94 -5.47 18.77
C ALA A 381 -8.77 -6.26 18.19
N GLN A 382 -8.34 -5.90 16.98
CA GLN A 382 -7.21 -6.56 16.32
C GLN A 382 -6.31 -5.51 15.67
N TRP A 383 -5.01 -5.67 15.82
CA TRP A 383 -4.05 -4.86 15.09
C TRP A 383 -4.02 -5.29 13.63
N ILE A 384 -4.42 -4.38 12.73
CA ILE A 384 -4.09 -4.50 11.32
C ILE A 384 -2.70 -3.91 11.15
N VAL A 385 -1.79 -4.73 10.65
CA VAL A 385 -0.45 -4.29 10.29
C VAL A 385 -0.18 -4.75 8.85
N ASN A 386 0.07 -3.79 7.96
CA ASN A 386 0.35 -4.09 6.56
C ASN A 386 1.82 -4.52 6.42
N LYS A 387 2.05 -5.80 6.09
CA LYS A 387 3.40 -6.39 5.96
C LYS A 387 4.19 -5.89 4.74
N HIS A 388 3.56 -5.12 3.86
CA HIS A 388 4.14 -4.65 2.60
C HIS A 388 4.29 -3.13 2.52
N GLU A 389 3.99 -2.40 3.60
CA GLU A 389 4.12 -0.94 3.73
C GLU A 389 4.94 -0.59 4.99
N LYS A 390 5.24 0.71 5.18
CA LYS A 390 5.82 1.21 6.42
C LYS A 390 4.94 0.81 7.61
N PHE A 391 5.55 0.30 8.70
CA PHE A 391 4.86 -0.13 9.92
C PHE A 391 3.94 0.99 10.44
N SER A 392 2.63 0.81 10.23
CA SER A 392 1.58 1.77 10.55
C SER A 392 0.40 1.00 11.13
N PRO A 393 0.55 0.52 12.38
CA PRO A 393 -0.45 -0.36 12.97
C PRO A 393 -1.73 0.42 13.24
N ARG A 394 -2.87 -0.20 12.90
CA ARG A 394 -4.19 0.34 13.24
C ARG A 394 -4.94 -0.68 14.06
N LEU A 395 -5.32 -0.30 15.28
CA LEU A 395 -6.22 -1.09 16.08
C LEU A 395 -7.62 -1.02 15.46
N LYS A 396 -7.99 -2.05 14.72
CA LYS A 396 -9.35 -2.24 14.23
C LYS A 396 -10.21 -2.74 15.39
N GLY A 397 -11.45 -2.32 15.42
CA GLY A 397 -12.45 -2.71 16.41
C GLY A 397 -13.59 -1.71 16.34
N GLY A 398 -14.81 -2.18 16.58
CA GLY A 398 -16.03 -1.52 16.08
C GLY A 398 -16.37 -2.03 14.68
N HIS A 399 -17.62 -2.40 14.47
CA HIS A 399 -18.09 -3.14 13.30
C HIS A 399 -18.62 -2.24 12.16
N PHE A 400 -18.96 -0.97 12.44
CA PHE A 400 -19.21 0.03 11.39
C PHE A 400 -18.32 1.27 11.56
N SER A 401 -17.98 1.88 10.42
CA SER A 401 -16.99 2.96 10.33
C SER A 401 -17.66 4.33 10.35
N LEU A 402 -17.14 5.24 11.18
CA LEU A 402 -17.57 6.64 11.20
C LEU A 402 -16.88 7.52 10.14
N LYS A 403 -15.97 6.97 9.32
CA LYS A 403 -15.13 7.73 8.37
C LYS A 403 -15.91 8.72 7.50
N PHE A 404 -17.10 8.33 7.06
CA PHE A 404 -17.96 9.15 6.20
C PHE A 404 -19.28 9.54 6.87
N MET A 405 -19.44 9.26 8.16
CA MET A 405 -20.68 9.51 8.90
C MET A 405 -20.47 10.47 10.09
N PHE A 406 -19.22 10.86 10.34
CA PHE A 406 -18.86 11.79 11.40
C PHE A 406 -18.05 12.95 10.85
N ASN A 407 -18.44 14.17 11.21
CA ASN A 407 -17.73 15.39 10.86
C ASN A 407 -16.84 15.85 12.03
N ALA A 408 -15.53 15.67 11.87
CA ALA A 408 -14.54 16.01 12.89
C ALA A 408 -14.37 17.51 13.15
N GLU A 409 -15.01 18.38 12.36
CA GLU A 409 -15.01 19.83 12.56
C GLU A 409 -16.17 20.30 13.46
N LYS A 410 -17.18 19.45 13.71
CA LYS A 410 -18.40 19.83 14.44
C LYS A 410 -18.56 19.19 15.81
N ALA A 411 -17.73 18.22 16.16
CA ALA A 411 -17.78 17.56 17.46
C ALA A 411 -16.40 16.98 17.84
N LYS A 412 -16.12 16.94 19.13
CA LYS A 412 -14.97 16.18 19.66
C LYS A 412 -15.32 14.71 19.69
N LEU A 413 -14.47 13.87 19.10
CA LEU A 413 -14.63 12.42 19.15
C LEU A 413 -13.62 11.79 20.10
N TYR A 414 -14.12 11.26 21.20
CA TYR A 414 -13.39 10.39 22.12
C TYR A 414 -13.53 8.94 21.64
N GLN A 415 -12.52 8.12 21.92
CA GLN A 415 -12.54 6.68 21.75
C GLN A 415 -12.46 6.04 23.14
N HIS A 416 -13.48 5.28 23.52
CA HIS A 416 -13.43 4.38 24.66
C HIS A 416 -13.12 2.96 24.16
N ASN A 417 -12.10 2.32 24.72
CA ASN A 417 -11.90 0.88 24.61
C ASN A 417 -12.48 0.24 25.88
N ILE A 418 -13.55 -0.53 25.75
CA ILE A 418 -14.15 -1.26 26.87
C ILE A 418 -13.52 -2.65 26.95
N LEU A 419 -13.22 -3.09 28.16
CA LEU A 419 -12.57 -4.37 28.41
C LEU A 419 -13.51 -5.32 29.16
N ASP A 420 -13.86 -4.93 30.38
CA ASP A 420 -14.66 -5.70 31.30
C ASP A 420 -15.55 -4.78 32.15
N ALA A 421 -16.41 -5.39 32.97
CA ALA A 421 -17.36 -4.65 33.80
C ALA A 421 -16.66 -3.79 34.88
N GLU A 422 -15.51 -4.24 35.40
CA GLU A 422 -14.76 -3.53 36.44
C GLU A 422 -14.17 -2.23 35.87
N GLN A 423 -13.50 -2.33 34.72
CA GLN A 423 -12.96 -1.20 33.99
C GLN A 423 -14.07 -0.23 33.56
N ALA A 424 -15.17 -0.74 33.03
CA ALA A 424 -16.33 0.08 32.67
C ALA A 424 -16.87 0.86 33.88
N GLN A 425 -16.98 0.20 35.04
CA GLN A 425 -17.45 0.84 36.28
C GLN A 425 -16.49 1.94 36.75
N ALA A 426 -15.17 1.69 36.72
CA ALA A 426 -14.17 2.69 37.09
C ALA A 426 -14.20 3.92 36.17
N GLN A 427 -14.49 3.75 34.87
CA GLN A 427 -14.49 4.83 33.89
C GLN A 427 -15.79 5.64 33.82
N ALA A 428 -16.89 5.15 34.40
CA ALA A 428 -18.17 5.88 34.40
C ALA A 428 -18.03 7.30 34.98
N GLN A 429 -17.29 7.46 36.09
CA GLN A 429 -17.06 8.79 36.68
C GLN A 429 -16.18 9.68 35.80
N THR A 430 -15.16 9.13 35.15
CA THR A 430 -14.30 9.85 34.20
C THR A 430 -15.11 10.41 33.05
N ILE A 431 -16.00 9.58 32.47
CA ILE A 431 -16.86 9.97 31.35
C ILE A 431 -17.83 11.09 31.73
N LYS A 432 -18.42 11.02 32.94
CA LYS A 432 -19.26 12.10 33.47
C LYS A 432 -18.47 13.41 33.62
N LYS A 433 -17.26 13.35 34.18
CA LYS A 433 -16.37 14.52 34.32
C LYS A 433 -15.94 15.13 32.98
N LEU A 434 -15.79 14.30 31.93
CA LEU A 434 -15.48 14.78 30.58
C LEU A 434 -16.65 15.54 29.93
N GLY A 435 -17.87 15.42 30.48
CA GLY A 435 -19.06 16.06 29.92
C GLY A 435 -19.37 15.54 28.52
N ILE A 436 -19.35 14.21 28.34
CA ILE A 436 -19.75 13.55 27.09
C ILE A 436 -21.25 13.74 26.88
N ASN A 437 -21.62 14.18 25.68
CA ASN A 437 -23.01 14.43 25.28
C ASN A 437 -23.67 13.22 24.61
N LEU A 438 -22.89 12.30 24.05
CA LEU A 438 -23.43 11.16 23.28
C LEU A 438 -22.45 10.00 23.25
N ILE A 439 -22.96 8.79 23.48
CA ILE A 439 -22.24 7.53 23.25
C ILE A 439 -22.64 6.98 21.87
N ILE A 440 -21.65 6.64 21.06
CA ILE A 440 -21.83 6.00 19.76
C ILE A 440 -21.38 4.55 19.89
N ASN A 441 -22.35 3.62 20.02
CA ASN A 441 -22.03 2.20 20.05
C ASN A 441 -21.65 1.72 18.64
N THR A 442 -20.35 1.56 18.40
CA THR A 442 -19.86 0.99 17.12
C THR A 442 -19.74 -0.54 17.17
N ILE A 443 -20.00 -1.17 18.32
CA ILE A 443 -20.05 -2.62 18.45
C ILE A 443 -21.40 -3.08 17.88
N ALA A 444 -21.41 -3.52 16.62
CA ALA A 444 -22.66 -3.86 15.91
C ALA A 444 -22.86 -5.34 15.51
N CYS A 445 -22.03 -6.28 15.96
CA CYS A 445 -22.11 -7.70 15.58
C CYS A 445 -22.21 -8.53 16.86
N ALA A 446 -23.44 -8.87 17.22
CA ALA A 446 -23.76 -9.63 18.43
C ALA A 446 -23.11 -11.01 18.45
N ASP A 447 -22.98 -11.67 17.29
CA ASP A 447 -22.33 -12.98 17.16
C ASP A 447 -20.89 -13.02 17.68
N ARG A 448 -20.17 -11.90 17.54
CA ARG A 448 -18.75 -11.80 17.93
C ARG A 448 -18.54 -11.11 19.27
N MET A 449 -19.41 -10.18 19.62
CA MET A 449 -19.16 -9.21 20.69
C MET A 449 -20.26 -9.21 21.76
N ALA A 450 -20.92 -10.34 21.98
CA ALA A 450 -21.96 -10.45 23.00
C ALA A 450 -21.44 -10.07 24.40
N VAL A 451 -20.20 -10.46 24.73
CA VAL A 451 -19.55 -10.11 26.00
C VAL A 451 -19.35 -8.60 26.11
N ASP A 452 -18.77 -7.96 25.09
CA ASP A 452 -18.50 -6.52 25.10
C ASP A 452 -19.79 -5.69 25.08
N LEU A 453 -20.82 -6.16 24.38
CA LEU A 453 -22.14 -5.54 24.43
C LEU A 453 -22.76 -5.63 25.83
N THR A 454 -22.58 -6.76 26.52
CA THR A 454 -23.03 -6.91 27.92
C THR A 454 -22.27 -5.97 28.86
N VAL A 455 -20.97 -5.76 28.62
CA VAL A 455 -20.16 -4.78 29.36
C VAL A 455 -20.65 -3.35 29.07
N LEU A 456 -20.95 -3.04 27.80
CA LEU A 456 -21.46 -1.73 27.40
C LEU A 456 -22.86 -1.45 27.99
N ASP A 457 -23.73 -2.45 28.06
CA ASP A 457 -25.05 -2.34 28.70
C ASP A 457 -24.90 -1.96 30.18
N LYS A 458 -24.04 -2.65 30.93
CA LYS A 458 -23.70 -2.27 32.31
C LYS A 458 -23.13 -0.86 32.40
N PHE A 459 -22.27 -0.48 31.47
CA PHE A 459 -21.70 0.88 31.42
C PHE A 459 -22.78 1.96 31.19
N GLN A 460 -23.74 1.69 30.30
CA GLN A 460 -24.85 2.59 30.03
C GLN A 460 -25.76 2.73 31.26
N GLN A 461 -26.01 1.66 32.00
CA GLN A 461 -26.78 1.71 33.26
C GLN A 461 -26.11 2.60 34.32
N LEU A 462 -24.78 2.77 34.27
CA LEU A 462 -24.03 3.68 35.15
C LEU A 462 -24.00 5.13 34.63
N THR A 463 -24.32 5.35 33.36
CA THR A 463 -24.35 6.65 32.67
C THR A 463 -25.71 6.92 32.01
N PRO A 464 -26.85 6.72 32.72
CA PRO A 464 -28.19 6.77 32.11
C PRO A 464 -28.55 8.16 31.56
N GLU A 465 -27.88 9.20 32.02
CA GLU A 465 -28.05 10.57 31.53
C GLU A 465 -27.45 10.81 30.13
N ILE A 466 -26.55 9.93 29.66
CA ILE A 466 -25.87 10.09 28.38
C ILE A 466 -26.61 9.24 27.33
N PRO A 467 -27.18 9.85 26.29
CA PRO A 467 -27.85 9.10 25.24
C PRO A 467 -26.87 8.17 24.50
N VAL A 468 -27.38 7.05 24.01
CA VAL A 468 -26.62 6.03 23.28
C VAL A 468 -27.24 5.81 21.90
N ILE A 469 -26.41 5.93 20.85
CA ILE A 469 -26.76 5.45 19.51
C ILE A 469 -26.57 3.94 19.47
N ASN A 470 -27.59 3.22 19.02
CA ASN A 470 -27.67 1.77 18.96
C ASN A 470 -27.45 1.13 20.34
N PRO A 471 -28.46 1.17 21.22
CA PRO A 471 -28.37 0.59 22.56
C PRO A 471 -27.87 -0.88 22.52
N PRO A 472 -26.88 -1.25 23.34
CA PRO A 472 -26.20 -2.54 23.30
C PRO A 472 -27.16 -3.73 23.46
N GLU A 473 -28.17 -3.60 24.31
CA GLU A 473 -29.22 -4.59 24.53
C GLU A 473 -30.06 -4.83 23.27
N LYS A 474 -30.28 -3.80 22.44
CA LYS A 474 -30.96 -3.94 21.15
C LYS A 474 -30.06 -4.54 20.09
N VAL A 475 -28.77 -4.17 20.08
CA VAL A 475 -27.78 -4.77 19.16
C VAL A 475 -27.64 -6.27 19.43
N LEU A 476 -27.64 -6.72 20.68
CA LEU A 476 -27.56 -8.14 21.06
C LEU A 476 -28.65 -8.99 20.38
N LEU A 477 -29.80 -8.39 20.06
CA LEU A 477 -30.92 -9.09 19.43
C LEU A 477 -30.76 -9.30 17.93
N THR A 478 -29.75 -8.69 17.30
CA THR A 478 -29.57 -8.64 15.84
C THR A 478 -28.66 -9.75 15.27
N THR A 479 -28.52 -10.87 15.98
CA THR A 479 -27.91 -12.08 15.38
C THR A 479 -28.79 -12.58 14.22
N ARG A 480 -28.23 -13.37 13.31
CA ARG A 480 -28.99 -13.85 12.14
C ARG A 480 -30.17 -14.75 12.55
N GLU A 481 -29.95 -15.63 13.52
CA GLU A 481 -30.99 -16.51 14.05
C GLU A 481 -32.08 -15.73 14.80
N GLN A 482 -31.72 -14.77 15.65
CA GLN A 482 -32.73 -13.97 16.35
C GLN A 482 -33.49 -13.03 15.40
N ASN A 483 -32.84 -12.51 14.37
CA ASN A 483 -33.53 -11.77 13.32
C ASN A 483 -34.51 -12.64 12.55
N TYR A 484 -34.13 -13.88 12.20
CA TYR A 484 -35.07 -14.82 11.59
C TYR A 484 -36.28 -15.04 12.52
N GLN A 485 -36.06 -15.34 13.79
CA GLN A 485 -37.14 -15.56 14.75
C GLN A 485 -38.07 -14.35 14.92
N ARG A 486 -37.52 -13.13 14.95
CA ARG A 486 -38.30 -11.90 15.22
C ARG A 486 -38.95 -11.30 13.97
N LEU A 487 -38.36 -11.50 12.79
CA LEU A 487 -38.75 -10.81 11.55
C LEU A 487 -39.51 -11.71 10.57
N ASN A 488 -39.43 -13.04 10.70
CA ASN A 488 -40.08 -13.96 9.76
C ASN A 488 -41.62 -13.84 9.76
N ASP A 489 -42.22 -13.43 10.89
CA ASP A 489 -43.67 -13.30 11.01
C ASP A 489 -44.20 -11.94 10.53
N ILE A 490 -43.33 -11.06 10.04
CA ILE A 490 -43.74 -9.77 9.47
C ILE A 490 -44.43 -9.99 8.13
N ALA A 491 -45.62 -9.40 7.97
CA ALA A 491 -46.31 -9.39 6.68
C ALA A 491 -45.44 -8.81 5.57
N ASN A 492 -45.41 -9.47 4.41
CA ASN A 492 -44.59 -9.15 3.24
C ASN A 492 -43.07 -9.32 3.41
N VAL A 493 -42.62 -9.96 4.48
CA VAL A 493 -41.22 -10.40 4.65
C VAL A 493 -41.11 -11.90 4.36
N VAL A 494 -40.07 -12.27 3.64
CA VAL A 494 -39.54 -13.62 3.59
C VAL A 494 -38.17 -13.59 4.24
N PHE A 495 -38.02 -14.24 5.39
CA PHE A 495 -36.73 -14.40 6.04
C PHE A 495 -36.31 -15.86 5.90
N PRO A 496 -35.21 -16.18 5.19
CA PRO A 496 -34.79 -17.56 5.04
C PRO A 496 -34.55 -18.23 6.39
N LYS A 497 -35.07 -19.45 6.56
CA LYS A 497 -34.88 -20.22 7.79
C LYS A 497 -33.42 -20.24 8.16
N THR A 498 -33.11 -19.72 9.34
CA THR A 498 -31.74 -19.59 9.82
C THR A 498 -31.65 -20.22 11.19
N VAL A 499 -30.84 -21.27 11.30
CA VAL A 499 -30.61 -21.97 12.57
C VAL A 499 -29.12 -22.06 12.84
N LYS A 500 -28.76 -22.01 14.11
CA LYS A 500 -27.38 -22.14 14.58
C LYS A 500 -27.08 -23.59 14.96
N VAL A 501 -25.91 -24.08 14.58
CA VAL A 501 -25.36 -25.36 15.01
C VAL A 501 -24.00 -25.13 15.68
N LEU A 502 -23.79 -25.80 16.80
CA LEU A 502 -22.48 -25.91 17.44
C LEU A 502 -21.82 -27.20 16.95
N LEU A 503 -20.63 -27.09 16.36
CA LEU A 503 -19.91 -28.24 15.85
C LEU A 503 -19.00 -28.80 16.94
N GLU A 504 -19.16 -30.08 17.22
CA GLU A 504 -18.30 -30.86 18.10
C GLU A 504 -17.81 -32.12 17.34
N GLN A 505 -17.77 -33.29 17.99
CA GLN A 505 -17.52 -34.55 17.31
C GLN A 505 -18.69 -34.89 16.36
N GLN A 506 -18.39 -35.60 15.27
CA GLN A 506 -19.39 -36.01 14.27
C GLN A 506 -20.14 -34.83 13.61
N ALA A 507 -19.41 -33.75 13.28
CA ALA A 507 -19.95 -32.49 12.75
C ALA A 507 -21.01 -32.66 11.64
N ARG A 508 -20.82 -33.57 10.68
CA ARG A 508 -21.79 -33.82 9.60
C ARG A 508 -23.15 -34.31 10.14
N ALA A 509 -23.14 -35.27 11.08
CA ALA A 509 -24.36 -35.79 11.66
C ALA A 509 -25.11 -34.71 12.45
N GLN A 510 -24.38 -33.85 13.18
CA GLN A 510 -24.96 -32.73 13.92
C GLN A 510 -25.64 -31.72 12.99
N VAL A 511 -24.99 -31.36 11.87
CA VAL A 511 -25.58 -30.46 10.87
C VAL A 511 -26.85 -31.07 10.29
N LEU A 512 -26.83 -32.34 9.85
CA LEU A 512 -28.00 -33.02 9.27
C LEU A 512 -29.15 -33.17 10.28
N ALA A 513 -28.84 -33.48 11.53
CA ALA A 513 -29.85 -33.54 12.60
C ALA A 513 -30.49 -32.17 12.85
N THR A 514 -29.68 -31.10 12.86
CA THR A 514 -30.15 -29.71 13.02
C THR A 514 -31.04 -29.29 11.84
N MET A 515 -30.63 -29.63 10.61
CA MET A 515 -31.43 -29.40 9.39
C MET A 515 -32.80 -30.09 9.48
N SER A 516 -32.81 -31.38 9.85
CA SER A 516 -34.04 -32.17 9.99
C SER A 516 -34.98 -31.56 11.04
N ALA A 517 -34.47 -31.23 12.22
CA ALA A 517 -35.24 -30.58 13.29
C ALA A 517 -35.83 -29.23 12.86
N ALA A 518 -35.06 -28.43 12.11
CA ALA A 518 -35.47 -27.12 11.61
C ALA A 518 -36.31 -27.18 10.32
N LYS A 519 -36.49 -28.38 9.74
CA LYS A 519 -37.10 -28.59 8.41
C LYS A 519 -36.44 -27.72 7.34
N VAL A 520 -35.10 -27.74 7.31
CA VAL A 520 -34.25 -27.09 6.31
C VAL A 520 -33.73 -28.17 5.37
N GLU A 521 -33.81 -27.92 4.08
CA GLU A 521 -33.44 -28.89 3.05
C GLU A 521 -32.37 -28.31 2.12
N PHE A 522 -31.59 -29.17 1.50
CA PHE A 522 -30.63 -28.75 0.48
C PHE A 522 -31.34 -28.13 -0.74
N PRO A 523 -30.71 -27.15 -1.41
CA PRO A 523 -29.42 -26.55 -1.07
C PRO A 523 -29.50 -25.61 0.15
N ILE A 524 -28.41 -25.52 0.92
CA ILE A 524 -28.27 -24.65 2.10
C ILE A 524 -27.06 -23.74 1.97
N ILE A 525 -27.07 -22.61 2.66
CA ILE A 525 -25.89 -21.79 2.86
C ILE A 525 -25.31 -22.12 4.23
N MET A 526 -24.05 -22.56 4.25
CA MET A 526 -23.27 -22.72 5.48
C MET A 526 -22.42 -21.48 5.73
N ARG A 527 -22.43 -20.97 6.96
CA ARG A 527 -21.69 -19.76 7.35
C ARG A 527 -21.12 -19.83 8.76
N PRO A 528 -19.82 -19.57 8.99
CA PRO A 528 -19.29 -19.41 10.34
C PRO A 528 -19.91 -18.19 11.05
N CYS A 529 -20.32 -18.32 12.32
CA CYS A 529 -20.91 -17.21 13.06
C CYS A 529 -19.93 -16.05 13.29
N ILE A 530 -18.63 -16.35 13.40
CA ILE A 530 -17.59 -15.38 13.73
C ILE A 530 -16.89 -14.76 12.52
N THR A 531 -17.40 -14.83 11.27
CA THR A 531 -16.74 -14.19 10.10
C THR A 531 -17.49 -12.98 9.53
N HIS A 532 -16.77 -11.89 9.26
CA HIS A 532 -17.27 -10.75 8.46
C HIS A 532 -16.97 -10.98 6.97
N THR A 533 -17.64 -10.21 6.09
CA THR A 533 -17.41 -10.15 4.63
C THR A 533 -17.58 -11.49 3.88
N GLY A 534 -18.38 -12.42 4.41
CA GLY A 534 -18.70 -13.67 3.69
C GLY A 534 -17.58 -14.72 3.70
N ALA A 535 -16.51 -14.54 4.46
CA ALA A 535 -15.44 -15.53 4.54
C ALA A 535 -15.95 -16.87 5.10
N GLY A 536 -15.79 -17.95 4.33
CA GLY A 536 -16.31 -19.28 4.68
C GLY A 536 -17.80 -19.46 4.42
N VAL A 537 -18.47 -18.52 3.74
CA VAL A 537 -19.85 -18.70 3.28
C VAL A 537 -19.84 -19.49 1.98
N GLU A 538 -20.50 -20.65 1.98
CA GLU A 538 -20.59 -21.51 0.80
C GLU A 538 -22.02 -22.06 0.64
N LEU A 539 -22.44 -22.21 -0.61
CA LEU A 539 -23.68 -22.90 -0.98
C LEU A 539 -23.39 -24.40 -1.07
N ILE A 540 -24.20 -25.20 -0.40
CA ILE A 540 -24.02 -26.63 -0.25
C ILE A 540 -25.23 -27.33 -0.83
N ASP A 541 -25.03 -28.12 -1.89
CA ASP A 541 -26.13 -28.72 -2.65
C ASP A 541 -26.57 -30.09 -2.12
N ASN A 542 -25.72 -30.78 -1.38
CA ASN A 542 -25.99 -32.13 -0.89
C ASN A 542 -25.07 -32.51 0.29
N SER A 543 -25.29 -33.71 0.81
CA SER A 543 -24.59 -34.22 1.98
C SER A 543 -23.09 -34.45 1.73
N GLU A 544 -22.69 -34.76 0.50
CA GLU A 544 -21.30 -34.95 0.10
C GLU A 544 -20.55 -33.61 0.07
N ALA A 545 -21.15 -32.58 -0.53
CA ALA A 545 -20.63 -31.21 -0.52
C ALA A 545 -20.50 -30.65 0.91
N LEU A 546 -21.43 -31.03 1.81
CA LEU A 546 -21.35 -30.67 3.23
C LEU A 546 -20.10 -31.25 3.89
N GLN A 547 -19.74 -32.50 3.58
CA GLN A 547 -18.51 -33.10 4.13
C GLN A 547 -17.27 -32.30 3.71
N LEU A 548 -17.15 -31.98 2.41
CA LEU A 548 -16.04 -31.21 1.88
C LEU A 548 -15.94 -29.81 2.52
N TYR A 549 -17.08 -29.17 2.76
CA TYR A 549 -17.14 -27.90 3.47
C TYR A 549 -16.63 -28.01 4.91
N LEU A 550 -17.09 -29.02 5.65
CA LEU A 550 -16.71 -29.25 7.04
C LEU A 550 -15.21 -29.55 7.16
N ASP A 551 -14.66 -30.40 6.30
CA ASP A 551 -13.22 -30.70 6.27
C ASP A 551 -12.38 -29.43 6.10
N LYS A 552 -12.87 -28.48 5.29
CA LYS A 552 -12.20 -27.20 5.02
C LYS A 552 -12.36 -26.16 6.12
N HIS A 553 -13.51 -26.11 6.80
CA HIS A 553 -13.88 -24.95 7.64
C HIS A 553 -14.17 -25.26 9.11
N GLN A 554 -14.39 -26.52 9.52
CA GLN A 554 -14.79 -26.84 10.90
C GLN A 554 -13.79 -26.34 11.96
N HIS A 555 -12.51 -26.22 11.62
CA HIS A 555 -11.48 -25.71 12.52
C HIS A 555 -11.48 -24.17 12.66
N ARG A 556 -12.25 -23.45 11.84
CA ARG A 556 -12.27 -21.98 11.82
C ARG A 556 -13.24 -21.36 12.82
N ALA A 557 -14.22 -22.13 13.30
CA ALA A 557 -15.22 -21.67 14.26
C ALA A 557 -15.86 -22.89 14.96
N SER A 558 -16.37 -22.71 16.17
CA SER A 558 -17.18 -23.72 16.85
C SER A 558 -18.67 -23.63 16.54
N ALA A 559 -19.12 -22.53 15.91
CA ALA A 559 -20.53 -22.25 15.64
C ALA A 559 -20.75 -21.81 14.19
N PHE A 560 -21.78 -22.39 13.56
CA PHE A 560 -22.17 -22.12 12.19
C PHE A 560 -23.67 -21.84 12.08
N TYR A 561 -24.02 -21.00 11.12
CA TYR A 561 -25.39 -20.84 10.63
C TYR A 561 -25.63 -21.77 9.46
N ILE A 562 -26.79 -22.42 9.51
CA ILE A 562 -27.42 -23.16 8.42
C ILE A 562 -28.57 -22.28 7.95
N ILE A 563 -28.52 -21.81 6.70
CA ILE A 563 -29.52 -20.91 6.14
C ILE A 563 -30.16 -21.59 4.93
N GLN A 564 -31.50 -21.63 4.87
CA GLN A 564 -32.22 -22.14 3.71
C GLN A 564 -31.87 -21.30 2.47
N TYR A 565 -31.38 -21.95 1.41
CA TYR A 565 -31.14 -21.24 0.16
C TYR A 565 -32.45 -21.01 -0.59
N TYR A 566 -32.56 -19.85 -1.24
CA TYR A 566 -33.63 -19.52 -2.19
C TYR A 566 -32.98 -19.23 -3.54
N GLN A 567 -33.48 -19.84 -4.61
CA GLN A 567 -33.00 -19.51 -5.95
C GLN A 567 -33.62 -18.19 -6.40
N LEU A 568 -32.79 -17.15 -6.47
CA LEU A 568 -33.20 -15.76 -6.70
C LEU A 568 -32.67 -15.17 -8.00
N ALA A 569 -32.03 -15.99 -8.83
CA ALA A 569 -31.69 -15.60 -10.19
C ALA A 569 -32.98 -15.33 -10.98
N ASN A 570 -32.99 -14.23 -11.75
CA ASN A 570 -34.05 -13.98 -12.71
C ASN A 570 -33.96 -14.96 -13.91
N THR A 571 -34.86 -14.82 -14.88
CA THR A 571 -34.91 -15.67 -16.09
C THR A 571 -33.63 -15.63 -16.93
N THR A 572 -32.78 -14.62 -16.74
CA THR A 572 -31.49 -14.46 -17.41
C THR A 572 -30.29 -14.92 -16.56
N GLY A 573 -30.53 -15.51 -15.39
CA GLY A 573 -29.46 -15.98 -14.49
C GLY A 573 -28.83 -14.88 -13.64
N VAL A 574 -29.48 -13.73 -13.49
CA VAL A 574 -28.93 -12.55 -12.78
C VAL A 574 -29.58 -12.42 -11.42
N PHE A 575 -28.76 -12.23 -10.38
CA PHE A 575 -29.17 -11.99 -9.01
C PHE A 575 -29.23 -10.50 -8.71
N ASN A 576 -30.05 -10.12 -7.73
CA ASN A 576 -30.16 -8.73 -7.26
C ASN A 576 -30.02 -8.65 -5.73
N LYS A 577 -29.33 -7.60 -5.27
CA LYS A 577 -29.26 -7.22 -3.87
C LYS A 577 -29.44 -5.71 -3.71
N ILE A 578 -30.48 -5.33 -2.98
CA ILE A 578 -30.77 -3.97 -2.54
C ILE A 578 -30.22 -3.78 -1.13
N ARG A 579 -29.56 -2.64 -0.88
CA ARG A 579 -29.19 -2.16 0.44
C ARG A 579 -29.90 -0.85 0.74
N THR A 580 -30.49 -0.78 1.93
CA THR A 580 -31.06 0.43 2.52
C THR A 580 -30.51 0.62 3.93
N PHE A 581 -30.27 1.86 4.34
CA PHE A 581 -30.02 2.20 5.75
C PHE A 581 -31.24 2.85 6.38
N CYS A 582 -31.60 2.40 7.57
CA CYS A 582 -32.48 3.14 8.48
C CYS A 582 -31.60 4.02 9.37
N ILE A 583 -31.85 5.32 9.36
CA ILE A 583 -31.17 6.32 10.20
C ILE A 583 -32.26 7.18 10.82
N ASP A 584 -32.30 7.22 12.15
CA ASP A 584 -33.27 8.01 12.92
C ASP A 584 -34.72 7.76 12.45
N GLY A 585 -35.03 6.48 12.29
CA GLY A 585 -36.33 6.00 11.86
C GLY A 585 -36.71 6.26 10.40
N LYS A 586 -35.81 6.80 9.56
CA LYS A 586 -36.04 7.00 8.13
C LYS A 586 -35.13 6.11 7.28
N TYR A 587 -35.67 5.54 6.21
CA TYR A 587 -34.93 4.72 5.25
C TYR A 587 -34.27 5.57 4.15
N TYR A 588 -33.03 5.22 3.80
CA TYR A 588 -32.21 5.87 2.78
C TYR A 588 -31.61 4.83 1.83
N PRO A 589 -31.74 5.02 0.50
CA PRO A 589 -31.21 4.07 -0.46
C PRO A 589 -29.68 4.10 -0.51
N VAL A 590 -29.05 2.92 -0.60
CA VAL A 590 -27.58 2.78 -0.59
C VAL A 590 -27.05 2.13 -1.85
N ALA A 591 -27.65 1.02 -2.29
CA ALA A 591 -27.27 0.35 -3.53
C ALA A 591 -28.39 -0.58 -4.03
N CYS A 592 -28.43 -0.83 -5.34
CA CYS A 592 -29.23 -1.86 -5.98
C CYS A 592 -28.31 -2.59 -6.97
N ILE A 593 -27.69 -3.66 -6.49
CA ILE A 593 -26.57 -4.32 -7.17
C ILE A 593 -27.06 -5.57 -7.90
N PHE A 594 -26.61 -5.73 -9.13
CA PHE A 594 -26.87 -6.90 -9.96
C PHE A 594 -25.55 -7.63 -10.26
N ASP A 595 -25.59 -8.97 -10.23
CA ASP A 595 -24.44 -9.82 -10.55
C ASP A 595 -24.91 -11.20 -11.08
N ASN A 596 -24.01 -11.96 -11.70
CA ASN A 596 -24.27 -13.34 -12.13
C ASN A 596 -23.94 -14.38 -11.05
N GLN A 597 -23.44 -13.95 -9.89
CA GLN A 597 -23.21 -14.73 -8.69
C GLN A 597 -24.24 -14.40 -7.62
N TRP A 598 -24.65 -15.41 -6.84
CA TRP A 598 -25.68 -15.27 -5.82
C TRP A 598 -25.21 -14.47 -4.58
N ASN A 599 -23.92 -14.53 -4.23
CA ASN A 599 -23.37 -13.92 -3.02
C ASN A 599 -22.78 -12.52 -3.30
N ILE A 600 -23.67 -11.55 -3.48
CA ILE A 600 -23.32 -10.20 -3.96
C ILE A 600 -22.67 -9.33 -2.87
N HIS A 601 -21.49 -8.78 -3.18
CA HIS A 601 -20.76 -7.75 -2.43
C HIS A 601 -20.69 -6.44 -3.22
N SER A 602 -20.28 -5.35 -2.56
CA SER A 602 -20.28 -4.03 -3.20
C SER A 602 -19.38 -3.93 -4.42
N GLY A 603 -18.26 -4.67 -4.44
CA GLY A 603 -17.32 -4.72 -5.55
C GLY A 603 -17.82 -5.49 -6.78
N ASP A 604 -18.79 -6.38 -6.61
CA ASP A 604 -19.23 -7.27 -7.68
C ASP A 604 -19.97 -6.53 -8.81
N ARG A 605 -20.43 -5.30 -8.53
CA ARG A 605 -20.95 -4.36 -9.54
C ARG A 605 -20.04 -4.20 -10.78
N TYR A 606 -18.73 -4.45 -10.67
CA TYR A 606 -17.81 -4.39 -11.79
C TYR A 606 -17.93 -5.58 -12.76
N ASN A 607 -18.41 -6.74 -12.29
CA ASN A 607 -18.54 -7.93 -13.13
C ASN A 607 -19.72 -7.81 -14.09
N TYR A 608 -20.82 -7.19 -13.65
CA TYR A 608 -22.05 -7.10 -14.41
C TYR A 608 -22.46 -5.65 -14.72
N MET A 609 -22.68 -4.83 -13.69
CA MET A 609 -23.29 -3.51 -13.88
C MET A 609 -22.43 -2.53 -14.68
N ALA A 610 -21.09 -2.60 -14.55
CA ALA A 610 -20.17 -1.70 -15.27
C ALA A 610 -20.40 -1.71 -16.80
N ASN A 611 -20.87 -2.83 -17.35
CA ASN A 611 -21.14 -3.01 -18.78
C ASN A 611 -22.63 -3.15 -19.11
N CYS A 612 -23.55 -2.90 -18.17
CA CYS A 612 -24.99 -3.05 -18.35
C CYS A 612 -25.75 -1.77 -17.99
N ALA A 613 -26.06 -0.95 -19.00
CA ALA A 613 -26.74 0.33 -18.82
C ALA A 613 -28.12 0.21 -18.15
N GLU A 614 -28.87 -0.85 -18.46
CA GLU A 614 -30.18 -1.12 -17.86
C GLU A 614 -30.09 -1.33 -16.34
N SER A 615 -29.10 -2.10 -15.87
CA SER A 615 -28.88 -2.33 -14.45
C SER A 615 -28.49 -1.04 -13.70
N GLN A 616 -27.70 -0.18 -14.34
CA GLN A 616 -27.33 1.12 -13.79
C GLN A 616 -28.53 2.07 -13.75
N GLN A 617 -29.38 2.06 -14.78
CA GLN A 617 -30.60 2.84 -14.82
C GLN A 617 -31.59 2.38 -13.74
N THR A 618 -31.64 1.08 -13.47
CA THR A 618 -32.46 0.49 -12.41
C THR A 618 -31.98 0.97 -11.04
N GLU A 619 -30.66 0.96 -10.78
CA GLU A 619 -30.10 1.51 -9.55
C GLU A 619 -30.36 3.03 -9.42
N GLN A 620 -30.26 3.79 -10.51
CA GLN A 620 -30.61 5.22 -10.53
C GLN A 620 -32.09 5.46 -10.18
N SER A 621 -32.99 4.60 -10.67
CA SER A 621 -34.43 4.71 -10.39
C SER A 621 -34.73 4.45 -8.91
N TYR A 622 -34.05 3.46 -8.31
CA TYR A 622 -34.08 3.21 -6.87
C TYR A 622 -33.58 4.40 -6.05
N PHE A 623 -32.53 5.08 -6.50
CA PHE A 623 -32.03 6.28 -5.82
C PHE A 623 -32.96 7.50 -5.98
N ALA A 624 -33.61 7.64 -7.13
CA ALA A 624 -34.47 8.78 -7.44
C ALA A 624 -35.76 8.76 -6.60
N ASP A 625 -36.41 7.60 -6.52
CA ASP A 625 -37.61 7.41 -5.69
C ASP A 625 -37.69 5.97 -5.17
N MET A 626 -37.07 5.76 -4.01
CA MET A 626 -37.06 4.47 -3.32
C MET A 626 -38.47 3.97 -2.98
N THR A 627 -39.40 4.86 -2.63
CA THR A 627 -40.74 4.47 -2.19
C THR A 627 -41.53 3.87 -3.35
N THR A 628 -41.55 4.58 -4.48
CA THR A 628 -42.19 4.10 -5.70
C THR A 628 -41.49 2.88 -6.28
N PHE A 629 -40.14 2.84 -6.24
CA PHE A 629 -39.36 1.70 -6.74
C PHE A 629 -39.64 0.40 -5.97
N LEU A 630 -39.72 0.48 -4.63
CA LEU A 630 -39.95 -0.69 -3.78
C LEU A 630 -41.42 -1.10 -3.73
N GLY A 631 -42.33 -0.14 -3.82
CA GLY A 631 -43.77 -0.35 -3.71
C GLY A 631 -44.27 -0.56 -2.27
N ASP A 632 -45.58 -0.42 -2.09
CA ASP A 632 -46.24 -0.32 -0.77
C ASP A 632 -45.96 -1.52 0.15
N LYS A 633 -45.91 -2.74 -0.39
CA LYS A 633 -45.68 -3.96 0.41
C LYS A 633 -44.29 -3.95 1.05
N ALA A 634 -43.27 -3.65 0.26
CA ALA A 634 -41.89 -3.59 0.72
C ALA A 634 -41.68 -2.43 1.71
N ILE A 635 -42.29 -1.27 1.44
CA ILE A 635 -42.22 -0.12 2.35
C ILE A 635 -42.87 -0.44 3.70
N LYS A 636 -44.06 -1.03 3.72
CA LYS A 636 -44.71 -1.47 4.97
C LYS A 636 -43.90 -2.53 5.72
N ALA A 637 -43.25 -3.45 5.00
CA ALA A 637 -42.36 -4.43 5.61
C ALA A 637 -41.15 -3.76 6.28
N LEU A 638 -40.51 -2.80 5.60
CA LEU A 638 -39.42 -2.02 6.16
C LEU A 638 -39.86 -1.21 7.39
N GLU A 639 -40.99 -0.52 7.34
CA GLU A 639 -41.55 0.19 8.49
C GLU A 639 -41.73 -0.73 9.71
N ARG A 640 -42.26 -1.94 9.50
CA ARG A 640 -42.44 -2.92 10.58
C ARG A 640 -41.10 -3.48 11.08
N ILE A 641 -40.12 -3.67 10.20
CA ILE A 641 -38.76 -4.08 10.60
C ILE A 641 -38.14 -3.02 11.52
N ARG A 642 -38.24 -1.73 11.17
CA ARG A 642 -37.77 -0.63 12.02
C ARG A 642 -38.35 -0.69 13.43
N GLU A 643 -39.66 -0.92 13.54
CA GLU A 643 -40.35 -1.01 14.84
C GLU A 643 -39.88 -2.18 15.71
N ILE A 644 -39.41 -3.29 15.11
CA ILE A 644 -38.94 -4.48 15.84
C ILE A 644 -37.43 -4.43 16.12
N ILE A 645 -36.66 -3.80 15.24
CA ILE A 645 -35.20 -3.71 15.39
C ILE A 645 -34.81 -2.67 16.43
N GLU A 646 -35.52 -1.54 16.51
CA GLU A 646 -35.33 -0.49 17.52
C GLU A 646 -33.88 0.01 17.65
N LEU A 647 -33.15 0.04 16.54
CA LEU A 647 -31.82 0.66 16.44
C LEU A 647 -31.94 2.04 15.78
N ASP A 648 -31.19 3.02 16.30
CA ASP A 648 -31.13 4.37 15.69
C ASP A 648 -30.48 4.32 14.29
N PHE A 649 -29.52 3.41 14.08
CA PHE A 649 -28.88 3.13 12.80
C PHE A 649 -28.73 1.63 12.54
N PHE A 650 -29.28 1.15 11.43
CA PHE A 650 -29.02 -0.20 10.91
C PHE A 650 -29.21 -0.24 9.40
N GLY A 651 -28.78 -1.33 8.78
CA GLY A 651 -29.06 -1.59 7.37
C GLY A 651 -29.81 -2.88 7.15
N VAL A 652 -30.42 -2.96 5.97
CA VAL A 652 -31.12 -4.14 5.46
C VAL A 652 -30.58 -4.45 4.07
N ASP A 653 -30.03 -5.65 3.90
CA ASP A 653 -29.74 -6.25 2.59
C ASP A 653 -30.90 -7.17 2.25
N PHE A 654 -31.56 -6.93 1.11
CA PHE A 654 -32.71 -7.71 0.67
C PHE A 654 -32.83 -7.72 -0.86
N THR A 655 -33.78 -8.48 -1.38
CA THR A 655 -34.23 -8.38 -2.78
C THR A 655 -35.75 -8.32 -2.84
N LEU A 656 -36.29 -7.81 -3.95
CA LEU A 656 -37.73 -7.83 -4.21
C LEU A 656 -38.13 -9.16 -4.85
N LEU A 657 -39.20 -9.76 -4.34
CA LEU A 657 -39.83 -10.92 -4.94
C LEU A 657 -40.89 -10.49 -5.98
N PRO A 658 -41.26 -11.35 -6.95
CA PRO A 658 -42.25 -11.01 -7.98
C PRO A 658 -43.62 -10.57 -7.44
N ASP A 659 -43.99 -10.99 -6.23
CA ASP A 659 -45.26 -10.62 -5.58
C ASP A 659 -45.18 -9.32 -4.76
N GLY A 660 -44.04 -8.62 -4.81
CA GLY A 660 -43.77 -7.35 -4.12
C GLY A 660 -43.32 -7.50 -2.67
N LYS A 661 -43.09 -8.72 -2.18
CA LYS A 661 -42.48 -8.97 -0.87
C LYS A 661 -40.97 -8.72 -0.90
N ILE A 662 -40.36 -8.59 0.28
CA ILE A 662 -38.90 -8.54 0.41
C ILE A 662 -38.37 -9.86 0.95
N LEU A 663 -37.28 -10.37 0.35
CA LEU A 663 -36.49 -11.45 0.94
C LEU A 663 -35.22 -10.87 1.56
N ILE A 664 -35.03 -11.07 2.86
CA ILE A 664 -33.93 -10.45 3.63
C ILE A 664 -32.71 -11.38 3.69
N PHE A 665 -31.54 -10.83 3.42
CA PHE A 665 -30.23 -11.49 3.55
C PHE A 665 -29.51 -11.12 4.85
N GLU A 666 -29.62 -9.86 5.28
CA GLU A 666 -28.99 -9.35 6.50
C GLU A 666 -29.72 -8.11 7.02
N CYS A 667 -29.86 -7.99 8.35
CA CYS A 667 -30.48 -6.85 9.00
C CYS A 667 -29.76 -6.51 10.32
N ASN A 668 -28.81 -5.58 10.32
CA ASN A 668 -28.04 -5.20 11.52
C ASN A 668 -27.28 -3.89 11.30
N ALA A 669 -26.60 -3.40 12.34
CA ALA A 669 -25.76 -2.21 12.26
C ALA A 669 -24.32 -2.50 11.77
N ALA A 670 -23.93 -3.76 11.52
CA ALA A 670 -22.59 -4.16 11.08
C ALA A 670 -22.40 -4.01 9.55
N MET A 671 -22.85 -2.89 8.99
CA MET A 671 -22.79 -2.60 7.56
C MET A 671 -21.89 -1.40 7.25
N ARG A 672 -21.16 -1.48 6.12
CA ARG A 672 -20.20 -0.45 5.71
C ARG A 672 -20.87 0.61 4.82
N HIS A 673 -20.82 1.86 5.27
CA HIS A 673 -21.02 3.05 4.41
C HIS A 673 -19.69 3.46 3.75
N ASN A 674 -19.68 3.66 2.44
CA ASN A 674 -18.46 4.00 1.69
C ASN A 674 -18.77 4.70 0.35
N PHE A 675 -17.74 5.32 -0.23
CA PHE A 675 -17.79 6.00 -1.53
C PHE A 675 -16.87 5.32 -2.55
N ASP A 676 -16.51 4.04 -2.32
CA ASP A 676 -15.42 3.35 -3.05
C ASP A 676 -15.70 3.23 -4.55
N HIS A 677 -16.96 3.32 -4.96
CA HIS A 677 -17.42 3.10 -6.32
C HIS A 677 -17.86 4.38 -7.05
N VAL A 678 -17.85 5.54 -6.39
CA VAL A 678 -18.37 6.80 -6.97
C VAL A 678 -17.63 7.22 -8.24
N GLN A 679 -16.33 6.95 -8.34
CA GLN A 679 -15.58 7.31 -9.54
C GLN A 679 -16.11 6.60 -10.80
N ASN A 680 -16.52 5.34 -10.66
CA ASN A 680 -17.03 4.52 -11.78
C ASN A 680 -18.56 4.57 -11.89
N PHE A 681 -19.27 4.91 -10.81
CA PHE A 681 -20.72 5.03 -10.74
C PHE A 681 -21.09 6.39 -10.11
N PRO A 682 -20.87 7.51 -10.81
CA PRO A 682 -20.94 8.86 -10.23
C PRO A 682 -22.32 9.25 -9.70
N TYR A 683 -23.40 8.68 -10.27
CA TYR A 683 -24.77 8.89 -9.80
C TYR A 683 -25.01 8.42 -8.35
N THR A 684 -24.14 7.54 -7.82
CA THR A 684 -24.22 7.07 -6.43
C THR A 684 -23.78 8.13 -5.41
N TYR A 685 -23.04 9.17 -5.81
CA TYR A 685 -22.45 10.14 -4.88
C TYR A 685 -23.49 10.85 -4.02
N GLN A 686 -24.53 11.42 -4.64
CA GLN A 686 -25.50 12.24 -3.94
C GLN A 686 -26.36 11.44 -2.95
N PRO A 687 -26.92 10.26 -3.31
CA PRO A 687 -27.61 9.39 -2.36
C PRO A 687 -26.72 8.99 -1.16
N LEU A 688 -25.46 8.61 -1.41
CA LEU A 688 -24.52 8.25 -0.36
C LEU A 688 -24.15 9.44 0.53
N ARG A 689 -24.08 10.66 -0.03
CA ARG A 689 -23.92 11.89 0.73
C ARG A 689 -25.13 12.17 1.63
N ASN A 690 -26.35 11.88 1.16
CA ASN A 690 -27.56 12.05 1.97
C ASN A 690 -27.55 11.11 3.20
N VAL A 691 -27.08 9.87 3.05
CA VAL A 691 -26.83 8.94 4.17
C VAL A 691 -25.88 9.55 5.19
N SER A 692 -24.74 10.10 4.73
CA SER A 692 -23.75 10.75 5.60
C SER A 692 -24.36 11.90 6.39
N LEU A 693 -25.11 12.77 5.72
CA LEU A 693 -25.77 13.92 6.33
C LEU A 693 -26.85 13.51 7.34
N ALA A 694 -27.66 12.50 7.01
CA ALA A 694 -28.69 11.98 7.91
C ALA A 694 -28.08 11.42 9.20
N PHE A 695 -26.99 10.65 9.09
CA PHE A 695 -26.31 10.12 10.26
C PHE A 695 -25.70 11.24 11.11
N GLU A 696 -25.02 12.21 10.48
CA GLU A 696 -24.45 13.37 11.18
C GLU A 696 -25.55 14.17 11.91
N GLN A 697 -26.69 14.39 11.27
CA GLN A 697 -27.83 15.08 11.86
C GLN A 697 -28.38 14.32 13.08
N MET A 698 -28.57 13.01 12.98
CA MET A 698 -29.00 12.15 14.09
C MET A 698 -28.07 12.31 15.29
N LEU A 699 -26.75 12.26 15.11
CA LEU A 699 -25.79 12.46 16.20
C LEU A 699 -25.99 13.81 16.90
N HIS A 700 -26.12 14.89 16.14
CA HIS A 700 -26.26 16.23 16.71
C HIS A 700 -27.62 16.47 17.37
N GLN A 701 -28.68 15.84 16.89
CA GLN A 701 -30.00 15.92 17.52
C GLN A 701 -30.02 15.14 18.83
N ARG A 702 -29.43 13.93 18.86
CA ARG A 702 -29.40 13.08 20.05
C ARG A 702 -28.52 13.62 21.17
N ALA A 703 -27.53 14.44 20.83
CA ALA A 703 -26.59 15.01 21.79
C ALA A 703 -27.08 16.31 22.46
N ARG A 704 -28.21 16.86 22.02
CA ARG A 704 -28.90 17.99 22.67
C ARG A 704 -29.80 17.46 23.75
#